data_AF-A0A6G3RYE8-F1
#
_entry.id   AF-A0A6G3RYE8-F1
#
_cell.length_a   1.000
_cell.length_b   1.000
_cell.length_c   1.000
_cell.angle_alpha   90.00
_cell.angle_beta   90.00
_cell.angle_gamma   90.00
#
_symmetry.space_group_name_H-M   'P 1'
#
loop_
_entity.id
_entity.type
_entity.pdbx_description
1 polymer ?
#
loop_
_entity_poly.entity_id
_entity_poly.type
_entity_poly.pdbx_seq_one_letter_code
_entity_poly.pdbx_strand_id
1 'polypeptide(L)'
;ATYGRGREGERPLWLGSLKSNIGHAQAAAGVAGVIKMVLALGHGVLPASLHAQEPSSHVDWSSGGVEVLRAARRWPRVEGRVRRAGVSAFGVSGTNAHLIVEEPAAVNAAQEGRSVGVLEAAGVVPLVLSARTETALAAQAARLAPVPAHTDTLEGIGRSLATGRTHHERRAVVLAENPQTAQDLLRRLQEGLPAPDLLTGVGGGGRRVVWVFPGQGSQWVGMGRGLLDVPVFAQALAECDAALAEVAGFSVVEVIRGVEGAPSLERVDVVQPVLFAVMVSLARLWRACGVEPDAVVGHSQGEIAAACVAGALSLDDAARVVALRARALAELAGEGGMTSVALSEERARELLADLPGGIGIAAVNSPASVVVAGDLDALTAFEERCAADGIRARRIPVDYASHSPHMEGLRARVLTDLAGVRARPSATPLYSTLCGARCDTGDMDATYWYDNLRSQVRFAEAIGAALDDGYDTFVEVSPHPVLTTGVQETAEHCGHEALVLGSLHRDTGERHFVRELGRAHTGGVSVDWAAVFPDRAPVALPNYPFEHRRYWLAPEIPDRVANWRHRIEWRPFSPLTGPLTGRYLVVGSGTDPRQDAVAHAVEEAGGSVLRLTTDATPGQRARLAQELRESAQDVTAVVSVLALQARDAGEHDELWAATATLGLHQALGDAGIDAPLWLVTSEAVAVEDADPADPAQAMVWGIGRVMGLEAPARWGGLLDLPGQLAEPVLRHLTACLAGGAGDEDQIALRAFGSHVRRLVKAPPAPGATPWESAGTALVTGGTGALGAHVARHLARTGTDHLVLVGRSGGQAPHRAELEAELTALGARVTFASCDVTDRGQLGGLTAALERQGERIRTVMHLAGVPDGRAVADLDPDELARVTRAKTVGARLLDELCPDAETFVLFSSNAGVWGSGLLGAYAAGNAHLDALAHRRRARGQAATSVAWGAWADGGMADADLPGLIRRGLRPMAPDKALRALQQALDQRDVCVSIADVDWNRFAVGFTAARPRPLIEDLPDTVHRLPAD
;
A
#
# COMPACT_ATOMS: atom_id res chain seq x y z
N ALA A 1 51.11 -17.49 -27.23
CA ALA A 1 50.23 -16.29 -27.14
C ALA A 1 50.95 -15.05 -27.67
N THR A 2 50.27 -14.16 -28.42
CA THR A 2 50.88 -12.94 -29.00
C THR A 2 51.58 -12.06 -27.96
N TYR A 3 50.96 -11.85 -26.80
CA TYR A 3 51.54 -11.08 -25.69
C TYR A 3 52.71 -11.77 -24.96
N GLY A 4 52.86 -13.09 -25.12
CA GLY A 4 53.94 -13.86 -24.46
C GLY A 4 55.25 -13.87 -25.26
N ARG A 5 55.24 -13.46 -26.54
CA ARG A 5 56.46 -13.41 -27.37
C ARG A 5 57.41 -12.32 -26.86
N GLY A 6 58.67 -12.68 -26.64
CA GLY A 6 59.71 -11.75 -26.15
C GLY A 6 59.57 -11.35 -24.67
N ARG A 7 58.81 -12.12 -23.87
CA ARG A 7 58.62 -11.90 -22.41
C ARG A 7 59.22 -13.00 -21.54
N GLU A 8 60.21 -13.73 -22.04
CA GLU A 8 60.92 -14.76 -21.28
C GLU A 8 61.67 -14.11 -20.09
N GLY A 9 61.31 -14.43 -18.83
CA GLY A 9 61.93 -13.88 -17.63
C GLY A 9 60.97 -13.31 -16.57
N GLU A 10 61.48 -12.44 -15.68
CA GLU A 10 60.91 -12.05 -14.37
C GLU A 10 59.49 -11.45 -14.33
N ARG A 11 58.84 -11.15 -15.48
CA ARG A 11 57.55 -10.43 -15.52
C ARG A 11 56.58 -11.00 -16.58
N PRO A 12 55.98 -12.18 -16.33
CA PRO A 12 55.00 -12.78 -17.24
C PRO A 12 53.75 -11.88 -17.42
N LEU A 13 53.00 -12.11 -18.50
CA LEU A 13 51.63 -11.60 -18.58
C LEU A 13 50.75 -12.38 -17.61
N TRP A 14 50.13 -11.67 -16.67
CA TRP A 14 49.12 -12.25 -15.77
C TRP A 14 47.81 -12.51 -16.52
N LEU A 15 47.36 -13.76 -16.52
CA LEU A 15 46.12 -14.19 -17.15
C LEU A 15 45.09 -14.59 -16.09
N GLY A 16 43.85 -14.13 -16.25
CA GLY A 16 42.77 -14.57 -15.39
C GLY A 16 41.38 -14.26 -15.93
N SER A 17 40.36 -14.93 -15.40
CA SER A 17 38.97 -14.79 -15.83
C SER A 17 38.07 -14.48 -14.64
N LEU A 18 37.10 -13.57 -14.79
CA LEU A 18 36.05 -13.38 -13.77
C LEU A 18 35.05 -14.55 -13.78
N LYS A 19 34.96 -15.28 -14.90
CA LYS A 19 33.99 -16.36 -15.08
C LYS A 19 34.22 -17.53 -14.12
N SER A 20 35.44 -17.69 -13.60
CA SER A 20 35.72 -18.67 -12.56
C SER A 20 35.05 -18.35 -11.22
N ASN A 21 34.62 -17.10 -11.00
CA ASN A 21 34.04 -16.64 -9.73
C ASN A 21 32.52 -16.52 -9.79
N ILE A 22 31.96 -16.06 -10.91
CA ILE A 22 30.51 -15.76 -11.05
C ILE A 22 29.83 -16.57 -12.17
N GLY A 23 30.55 -17.50 -12.78
CA GLY A 23 30.09 -18.19 -14.00
C GLY A 23 30.13 -17.29 -15.24
N HIS A 24 29.62 -17.81 -16.36
CA HIS A 24 29.53 -17.05 -17.60
C HIS A 24 28.24 -16.22 -17.64
N ALA A 25 28.33 -14.91 -17.35
CA ALA A 25 27.21 -13.96 -17.40
C ALA A 25 26.72 -13.61 -18.83
N GLN A 26 26.87 -14.52 -19.79
CA GLN A 26 26.43 -14.40 -21.19
C GLN A 26 26.76 -13.02 -21.80
N ALA A 27 25.75 -12.24 -22.19
CA ALA A 27 25.90 -10.92 -22.79
C ALA A 27 26.67 -9.93 -21.90
N ALA A 28 26.57 -10.05 -20.56
CA ALA A 28 27.27 -9.18 -19.62
C ALA A 28 28.72 -9.62 -19.34
N ALA A 29 29.19 -10.72 -19.93
CA ALA A 29 30.50 -11.29 -19.57
C ALA A 29 31.69 -10.41 -19.95
N GLY A 30 31.59 -9.62 -21.03
CA GLY A 30 32.63 -8.68 -21.44
C GLY A 30 32.78 -7.52 -20.44
N VAL A 31 31.68 -6.81 -20.17
CA VAL A 31 31.67 -5.69 -19.22
C VAL A 31 32.00 -6.14 -17.79
N ALA A 32 31.60 -7.34 -17.38
CA ALA A 32 32.00 -7.90 -16.08
C ALA A 32 33.54 -8.04 -15.99
N GLY A 33 34.20 -8.43 -17.08
CA GLY A 33 35.67 -8.43 -17.17
C GLY A 33 36.29 -7.03 -17.07
N VAL A 34 35.65 -6.02 -17.65
CA VAL A 34 36.05 -4.61 -17.51
C VAL A 34 35.92 -4.15 -16.05
N ILE A 35 34.78 -4.42 -15.40
CA ILE A 35 34.54 -4.09 -13.99
C ILE A 35 35.61 -4.72 -13.09
N LYS A 36 35.93 -6.02 -13.30
CA LYS A 36 37.04 -6.69 -12.60
C LYS A 36 38.34 -5.90 -12.72
N MET A 37 38.69 -5.48 -13.93
CA MET A 37 39.96 -4.80 -14.16
C MET A 37 39.99 -3.36 -13.64
N VAL A 38 38.87 -2.63 -13.71
CA VAL A 38 38.74 -1.29 -13.11
C VAL A 38 38.90 -1.38 -11.58
N LEU A 39 38.23 -2.34 -10.93
CA LEU A 39 38.40 -2.58 -9.50
C LEU A 39 39.83 -3.02 -9.14
N ALA A 40 40.45 -3.87 -9.97
CA ALA A 40 41.84 -4.28 -9.77
C ALA A 40 42.83 -3.11 -9.86
N LEU A 41 42.62 -2.17 -10.78
CA LEU A 41 43.41 -0.95 -10.90
C LEU A 41 43.20 -0.03 -9.70
N GLY A 42 41.94 0.16 -9.27
CA GLY A 42 41.56 1.01 -8.12
C GLY A 42 42.11 0.51 -6.79
N HIS A 43 41.99 -0.80 -6.52
CA HIS A 43 42.52 -1.41 -5.30
C HIS A 43 44.02 -1.77 -5.39
N GLY A 44 44.61 -1.72 -6.59
CA GLY A 44 45.99 -2.11 -6.81
C GLY A 44 46.25 -3.59 -6.51
N VAL A 45 45.32 -4.46 -6.88
CA VAL A 45 45.40 -5.92 -6.67
C VAL A 45 44.80 -6.65 -7.87
N LEU A 46 45.54 -7.61 -8.42
CA LEU A 46 45.04 -8.58 -9.39
C LEU A 46 44.41 -9.76 -8.64
N PRO A 47 43.10 -10.02 -8.74
CA PRO A 47 42.47 -11.14 -8.04
C PRO A 47 42.76 -12.48 -8.71
N ALA A 48 42.76 -13.55 -7.91
CA ALA A 48 42.95 -14.92 -8.38
C ALA A 48 41.83 -15.38 -9.34
N SER A 49 42.16 -16.29 -10.24
CA SER A 49 41.19 -17.10 -10.99
C SER A 49 41.03 -18.45 -10.28
N LEU A 50 39.79 -18.84 -10.01
CA LEU A 50 39.49 -20.11 -9.33
C LEU A 50 39.67 -21.29 -10.30
N HIS A 51 39.85 -22.48 -9.74
CA HIS A 51 40.03 -23.74 -10.50
C HIS A 51 41.25 -23.75 -11.44
N ALA A 52 42.32 -23.06 -11.03
CA ALA A 52 43.55 -22.90 -11.80
C ALA A 52 44.79 -23.53 -11.13
N GLN A 53 44.60 -24.39 -10.12
CA GLN A 53 45.68 -25.06 -9.39
C GLN A 53 46.56 -25.88 -10.36
N GLU A 54 45.91 -26.66 -11.23
CA GLU A 54 46.53 -27.35 -12.35
C GLU A 54 46.09 -26.67 -13.67
N PRO A 55 47.01 -26.06 -14.43
CA PRO A 55 46.67 -25.43 -15.69
C PRO A 55 46.43 -26.49 -16.77
N SER A 56 45.60 -26.19 -17.76
CA SER A 56 45.25 -27.14 -18.83
C SER A 56 46.49 -27.72 -19.52
N SER A 57 46.54 -29.05 -19.63
CA SER A 57 47.58 -29.81 -20.35
C SER A 57 47.56 -29.60 -21.87
N HIS A 58 46.49 -29.00 -22.41
CA HIS A 58 46.32 -28.72 -23.83
C HIS A 58 46.99 -27.40 -24.26
N VAL A 59 47.61 -26.67 -23.33
CA VAL A 59 48.36 -25.43 -23.59
C VAL A 59 49.78 -25.62 -23.09
N ASP A 60 50.77 -25.26 -23.91
CA ASP A 60 52.16 -25.25 -23.50
C ASP A 60 52.49 -23.98 -22.69
N TRP A 61 52.71 -24.16 -21.38
CA TRP A 61 53.06 -23.09 -20.44
C TRP A 61 54.58 -22.95 -20.23
N SER A 62 55.40 -23.83 -20.82
CA SER A 62 56.84 -23.93 -20.52
C SER A 62 57.65 -22.68 -20.85
N SER A 63 57.20 -21.89 -21.84
CA SER A 63 57.82 -20.60 -22.20
C SER A 63 57.82 -19.55 -21.09
N GLY A 64 56.95 -19.67 -20.08
CA GLY A 64 56.86 -18.74 -18.95
C GLY A 64 56.37 -17.32 -19.28
N GLY A 65 56.11 -16.97 -20.54
CA GLY A 65 55.70 -15.61 -20.93
C GLY A 65 54.26 -15.22 -20.54
N VAL A 66 53.44 -16.18 -20.12
CA VAL A 66 52.06 -15.98 -19.63
C VAL A 66 51.83 -16.90 -18.43
N GLU A 67 51.31 -16.36 -17.32
CA GLU A 67 51.03 -17.12 -16.10
C GLU A 67 49.58 -16.91 -15.63
N VAL A 68 48.88 -17.99 -15.31
CA VAL A 68 47.51 -17.92 -14.76
C VAL A 68 47.59 -17.43 -13.30
N LEU A 69 46.77 -16.44 -12.95
CA LEU A 69 46.66 -15.89 -11.59
C LEU A 69 46.04 -16.90 -10.62
N ARG A 70 46.83 -17.80 -10.04
CA ARG A 70 46.36 -18.81 -9.06
C ARG A 70 46.08 -18.23 -7.66
N ALA A 71 46.71 -17.11 -7.34
CA ALA A 71 46.52 -16.37 -6.11
C ALA A 71 46.41 -14.87 -6.41
N ALA A 72 45.82 -14.10 -5.49
CA ALA A 72 45.76 -12.66 -5.62
C ALA A 72 47.18 -12.07 -5.54
N ARG A 73 47.48 -11.09 -6.41
CA ARG A 73 48.80 -10.45 -6.48
C ARG A 73 48.66 -8.94 -6.34
N ARG A 74 49.53 -8.33 -5.53
CA ARG A 74 49.61 -6.86 -5.43
C ARG A 74 50.03 -6.28 -6.79
N TRP A 75 49.37 -5.20 -7.19
CA TRP A 75 49.62 -4.48 -8.44
C TRP A 75 49.67 -2.96 -8.18
N PRO A 76 50.69 -2.50 -7.42
CA PRO A 76 50.79 -1.11 -6.99
C PRO A 76 51.11 -0.18 -8.16
N ARG A 77 50.79 1.10 -8.02
CA ARG A 77 51.30 2.15 -8.91
C ARG A 77 52.83 2.20 -8.82
N VAL A 78 53.49 2.34 -9.96
CA VAL A 78 54.93 2.51 -10.07
C VAL A 78 55.20 3.73 -10.93
N GLU A 79 56.03 4.64 -10.44
CA GLU A 79 56.39 5.86 -11.15
C GLU A 79 57.02 5.55 -12.52
N GLY A 80 56.64 6.33 -13.54
CA GLY A 80 57.07 6.10 -14.93
C GLY A 80 56.47 4.88 -15.62
N ARG A 81 55.60 4.08 -14.95
CA ARG A 81 55.02 2.87 -15.53
C ARG A 81 53.51 2.79 -15.32
N VAL A 82 52.78 3.13 -16.38
CA VAL A 82 51.31 3.06 -16.41
C VAL A 82 50.82 1.61 -16.40
N ARG A 83 49.90 1.29 -15.48
CA ARG A 83 49.22 -0.01 -15.40
C ARG A 83 48.18 -0.14 -16.50
N ARG A 84 48.29 -1.21 -17.30
CA ARG A 84 47.37 -1.56 -18.39
C ARG A 84 46.97 -3.03 -18.33
N ALA A 85 45.75 -3.33 -18.77
CA ALA A 85 45.26 -4.70 -18.92
C ALA A 85 44.43 -4.84 -20.20
N GLY A 86 44.45 -6.04 -20.79
CA GLY A 86 43.56 -6.41 -21.88
C GLY A 86 42.34 -7.19 -21.38
N VAL A 87 41.16 -6.86 -21.88
CA VAL A 87 39.91 -7.61 -21.63
C VAL A 87 39.41 -8.16 -22.97
N SER A 88 39.28 -9.48 -23.05
CA SER A 88 38.79 -10.17 -24.24
C SER A 88 37.39 -10.77 -24.04
N ALA A 89 36.55 -10.66 -25.06
CA ALA A 89 35.27 -11.36 -25.15
C ALA A 89 35.10 -11.96 -26.55
N PHE A 90 34.80 -13.26 -26.60
CA PHE A 90 34.64 -14.02 -27.85
C PHE A 90 33.24 -14.62 -27.85
N GLY A 91 32.38 -14.13 -28.75
CA GLY A 91 31.01 -14.59 -28.87
C GLY A 91 30.90 -15.87 -29.72
N VAL A 92 29.87 -16.67 -29.47
CA VAL A 92 29.64 -17.91 -30.24
C VAL A 92 29.42 -17.67 -31.74
N SER A 93 28.96 -16.47 -32.12
CA SER A 93 28.81 -16.06 -33.53
C SER A 93 30.15 -15.87 -34.27
N GLY A 94 31.27 -15.90 -33.56
CA GLY A 94 32.60 -15.59 -34.10
C GLY A 94 33.02 -14.12 -33.96
N THR A 95 32.14 -13.23 -33.46
CA THR A 95 32.49 -11.83 -33.20
C THR A 95 33.37 -11.71 -31.96
N ASN A 96 34.53 -11.09 -32.13
CA ASN A 96 35.55 -10.93 -31.08
C ASN A 96 35.75 -9.45 -30.73
N ALA A 97 35.86 -9.16 -29.43
CA ALA A 97 36.23 -7.85 -28.92
C ALA A 97 37.45 -7.97 -27.99
N HIS A 98 38.41 -7.04 -28.12
CA HIS A 98 39.54 -6.90 -27.22
C HIS A 98 39.71 -5.42 -26.85
N LEU A 99 39.58 -5.11 -25.57
CA LEU A 99 39.71 -3.76 -25.02
C LEU A 99 40.99 -3.65 -24.21
N ILE A 100 41.67 -2.51 -24.32
CA ILE A 100 42.78 -2.14 -23.44
C ILE A 100 42.25 -1.15 -22.41
N VAL A 101 42.43 -1.46 -21.13
CA VAL A 101 42.06 -0.62 -19.99
C VAL A 101 43.33 -0.11 -19.33
N GLU A 102 43.36 1.17 -19.01
CA GLU A 102 44.50 1.89 -18.43
C GLU A 102 44.09 2.56 -17.12
N GLU A 103 45.01 2.70 -16.16
CA GLU A 103 44.73 3.50 -14.97
C GLU A 103 44.53 4.99 -15.30
N PRO A 104 43.69 5.72 -14.55
CA PRO A 104 43.51 7.14 -14.79
C PRO A 104 44.81 7.90 -14.51
N ALA A 105 45.05 8.97 -15.28
CA ALA A 105 46.10 9.94 -15.00
C ALA A 105 45.96 10.45 -13.55
N ALA A 106 47.09 10.79 -12.91
CA ALA A 106 47.04 11.48 -11.63
C ALA A 106 46.29 12.80 -11.84
N VAL A 107 45.11 12.92 -11.24
CA VAL A 107 44.37 14.18 -11.27
C VAL A 107 45.19 15.13 -10.40
N ASN A 108 45.84 16.12 -11.03
CA ASN A 108 46.33 17.28 -10.29
C ASN A 108 45.09 17.88 -9.62
N ALA A 109 45.03 17.82 -8.29
CA ALA A 109 44.02 18.52 -7.53
C ALA A 109 44.17 20.01 -7.85
N ALA A 110 43.39 20.51 -8.80
CA ALA A 110 43.51 21.85 -9.31
C ALA A 110 42.14 22.53 -9.29
N GLN A 111 42.19 23.71 -8.65
CA GLN A 111 41.22 24.80 -8.58
C GLN A 111 40.08 24.61 -7.57
N GLU A 112 40.34 25.13 -6.36
CA GLU A 112 39.33 25.47 -5.35
C GLU A 112 38.20 26.29 -5.99
N GLY A 113 37.07 25.64 -6.30
CA GLY A 113 35.82 26.35 -6.53
C GLY A 113 35.39 27.04 -5.24
N ARG A 114 35.34 28.38 -5.24
CA ARG A 114 34.94 29.15 -4.06
C ARG A 114 33.45 28.94 -3.78
N SER A 115 33.14 28.17 -2.73
CA SER A 115 31.81 28.17 -2.11
C SER A 115 31.40 29.58 -1.69
N VAL A 116 30.09 29.81 -1.61
CA VAL A 116 29.52 31.04 -1.04
C VAL A 116 29.99 31.28 0.40
N GLY A 117 30.33 30.24 1.17
CA GLY A 117 30.84 30.35 2.55
C GLY A 117 29.76 30.43 3.64
N VAL A 118 28.48 30.39 3.25
CA VAL A 118 27.36 30.55 4.21
C VAL A 118 27.23 29.40 5.22
N LEU A 119 27.68 28.19 4.87
CA LEU A 119 27.62 27.04 5.78
C LEU A 119 28.62 27.18 6.94
N GLU A 120 29.80 27.73 6.67
CA GLU A 120 30.83 27.97 7.69
C GLU A 120 30.36 29.05 8.68
N ALA A 121 29.79 30.15 8.17
CA ALA A 121 29.17 31.18 8.99
C ALA A 121 28.03 30.62 9.86
N ALA A 122 27.19 29.74 9.30
CA ALA A 122 26.04 29.17 10.00
C ALA A 122 26.37 28.04 10.99
N GLY A 123 27.57 27.43 10.90
CA GLY A 123 27.98 26.32 11.75
C GLY A 123 27.14 25.05 11.60
N VAL A 124 26.48 24.84 10.44
CA VAL A 124 25.61 23.68 10.18
C VAL A 124 25.82 23.12 8.78
N VAL A 125 25.69 21.80 8.65
CA VAL A 125 25.77 21.07 7.38
C VAL A 125 24.38 20.54 7.00
N PRO A 126 23.79 20.95 5.86
CA PRO A 126 22.51 20.41 5.40
C PRO A 126 22.70 19.05 4.72
N LEU A 127 22.11 17.99 5.26
CA LEU A 127 22.02 16.70 4.59
C LEU A 127 20.73 16.66 3.77
N VAL A 128 20.86 16.71 2.44
CA VAL A 128 19.74 16.81 1.50
C VAL A 128 19.33 15.40 1.04
N LEU A 129 18.18 14.92 1.51
CA LEU A 129 17.64 13.60 1.14
C LEU A 129 16.43 13.75 0.23
N SER A 130 16.24 12.79 -0.68
CA SER A 130 15.01 12.74 -1.46
C SER A 130 14.70 11.34 -1.99
N ALA A 131 13.42 11.03 -2.07
CA ALA A 131 12.92 9.81 -2.68
C ALA A 131 11.58 10.03 -3.39
N ARG A 132 11.11 9.04 -4.13
CA ARG A 132 9.80 9.10 -4.80
C ARG A 132 8.61 8.88 -3.86
N THR A 133 8.86 8.33 -2.68
CA THR A 133 7.85 7.98 -1.67
C THR A 133 8.38 8.27 -0.26
N GLU A 134 7.48 8.46 0.71
CA GLU A 134 7.85 8.68 2.12
C GLU A 134 8.55 7.47 2.73
N THR A 135 8.11 6.27 2.35
CA THR A 135 8.72 4.99 2.75
C THR A 135 10.15 4.84 2.22
N ALA A 136 10.40 5.19 0.95
CA ALA A 136 11.74 5.20 0.40
C ALA A 136 12.62 6.29 1.03
N LEU A 137 12.06 7.45 1.39
CA LEU A 137 12.78 8.53 2.08
C LEU A 137 13.22 8.09 3.49
N ALA A 138 12.33 7.47 4.26
CA ALA A 138 12.65 6.87 5.55
C ALA A 138 13.71 5.77 5.42
N ALA A 139 13.60 4.91 4.40
CA ALA A 139 14.60 3.87 4.12
C ALA A 139 15.97 4.46 3.71
N GLN A 140 15.99 5.61 3.04
CA GLN A 140 17.23 6.31 2.70
C GLN A 140 17.90 6.85 3.97
N ALA A 141 17.13 7.47 4.87
CA ALA A 141 17.62 7.95 6.16
C ALA A 141 18.20 6.78 6.98
N ALA A 142 17.50 5.65 7.05
CA ALA A 142 17.95 4.44 7.74
C ALA A 142 19.25 3.87 7.16
N ARG A 143 19.48 3.94 5.84
CA ARG A 143 20.73 3.49 5.21
C ARG A 143 21.91 4.44 5.44
N LEU A 144 21.63 5.71 5.74
CA LEU A 144 22.65 6.73 6.02
C LEU A 144 23.04 6.78 7.50
N ALA A 145 22.12 6.44 8.42
CA ALA A 145 22.39 6.45 9.85
C ALA A 145 23.65 5.67 10.31
N PRO A 146 24.00 4.50 9.72
CA PRO A 146 25.20 3.75 10.11
C PRO A 146 26.52 4.31 9.56
N VAL A 147 26.48 5.31 8.67
CA VAL A 147 27.69 5.88 8.06
C VAL A 147 28.48 6.61 9.15
N PRO A 148 29.73 6.21 9.47
CA PRO A 148 30.53 6.89 10.48
C PRO A 148 30.78 8.33 10.03
N ALA A 149 30.25 9.30 10.78
CA ALA A 149 30.51 10.70 10.54
C ALA A 149 31.57 11.19 11.54
N HIS A 150 32.75 11.57 11.04
CA HIS A 150 33.63 12.56 11.64
C HIS A 150 33.38 13.93 10.97
N THR A 151 33.77 15.05 11.58
CA THR A 151 33.39 16.39 11.09
C THR A 151 33.74 16.64 9.61
N ASP A 152 34.96 16.32 9.17
CA ASP A 152 35.38 16.45 7.76
C ASP A 152 34.59 15.54 6.80
N THR A 153 34.05 14.43 7.30
CA THR A 153 33.22 13.51 6.51
C THR A 153 31.75 13.97 6.43
N LEU A 154 31.27 14.79 7.37
CA LEU A 154 29.89 15.27 7.38
C LEU A 154 29.63 16.25 6.23
N GLU A 155 30.54 17.21 6.00
CA GLU A 155 30.50 18.08 4.81
C GLU A 155 30.59 17.28 3.51
N GLY A 156 31.48 16.29 3.46
CA GLY A 156 31.62 15.40 2.30
C GLY A 156 30.33 14.61 2.01
N ILE A 157 29.64 14.11 3.04
CA ILE A 157 28.34 13.46 2.93
C ILE A 157 27.28 14.46 2.44
N GLY A 158 27.19 15.64 3.06
CA GLY A 158 26.26 16.70 2.67
C GLY A 158 26.42 17.11 1.20
N ARG A 159 27.65 17.36 0.77
CA ARG A 159 27.96 17.68 -0.63
C ARG A 159 27.58 16.54 -1.58
N SER A 160 27.92 15.31 -1.22
CA SER A 160 27.65 14.13 -2.07
C SER A 160 26.16 13.85 -2.22
N LEU A 161 25.38 14.12 -1.17
CA LEU A 161 23.93 14.10 -1.21
C LEU A 161 23.39 15.21 -2.11
N ALA A 162 23.87 16.45 -1.92
CA ALA A 162 23.30 17.62 -2.58
C ALA A 162 23.69 17.78 -4.06
N THR A 163 24.83 17.21 -4.48
CA THR A 163 25.36 17.36 -5.86
C THR A 163 25.50 16.03 -6.62
N GLY A 164 25.58 14.91 -5.90
CA GLY A 164 25.81 13.57 -6.46
C GLY A 164 24.57 12.68 -6.48
N ARG A 165 23.39 13.21 -6.17
CA ARG A 165 22.11 12.48 -6.17
C ARG A 165 21.05 13.25 -6.95
N THR A 166 20.09 12.51 -7.49
CA THR A 166 18.88 13.09 -8.06
C THR A 166 17.96 13.58 -6.94
N HIS A 167 17.38 14.77 -7.09
CA HIS A 167 16.43 15.34 -6.14
C HIS A 167 14.98 15.02 -6.54
N HIS A 168 14.41 13.98 -5.91
CA HIS A 168 13.04 13.51 -6.10
C HIS A 168 11.98 14.38 -5.39
N GLU A 169 10.72 13.97 -5.49
CA GLU A 169 9.54 14.71 -5.04
C GLU A 169 9.41 14.70 -3.50
N ARG A 170 9.60 13.58 -2.81
CA ARG A 170 9.61 13.57 -1.35
C ARG A 170 10.99 14.00 -0.87
N ARG A 171 11.09 15.15 -0.20
CA ARG A 171 12.36 15.77 0.18
C ARG A 171 12.46 15.91 1.69
N ALA A 172 13.68 15.76 2.20
CA ALA A 172 14.02 16.14 3.56
C ALA A 172 15.38 16.83 3.60
N VAL A 173 15.54 17.79 4.51
CA VAL A 173 16.82 18.42 4.83
C VAL A 173 17.05 18.32 6.33
N VAL A 174 18.15 17.70 6.71
CA VAL A 174 18.61 17.61 8.10
C VAL A 174 19.72 18.65 8.31
N LEU A 175 19.54 19.58 9.24
CA LEU A 175 20.57 20.56 9.59
C LEU A 175 21.41 20.03 10.75
N ALA A 176 22.62 19.57 10.46
CA ALA A 176 23.48 18.94 11.47
C ALA A 176 24.69 19.82 11.82
N GLU A 177 24.84 20.12 13.10
CA GLU A 177 26.05 20.78 13.65
C GLU A 177 27.21 19.78 13.78
N ASN A 178 26.89 18.52 14.04
CA ASN A 178 27.86 17.48 14.31
C ASN A 178 27.29 16.09 13.93
N PRO A 179 28.16 15.06 13.84
CA PRO A 179 27.76 13.69 13.56
C PRO A 179 26.64 13.12 14.44
N GLN A 180 26.63 13.44 15.74
CA GLN A 180 25.65 12.91 16.69
C GLN A 180 24.26 13.49 16.42
N THR A 181 24.18 14.80 16.19
CA THR A 181 22.93 15.48 15.80
C THR A 181 22.43 14.97 14.46
N ALA A 182 23.32 14.71 13.49
CA ALA A 182 22.95 14.11 12.21
C ALA A 182 22.29 12.74 12.39
N GLN A 183 22.87 11.87 13.23
CA GLN A 183 22.33 10.54 13.50
C GLN A 183 20.95 10.59 14.19
N ASP A 184 20.76 11.47 15.18
CA ASP A 184 19.45 11.62 15.84
C ASP A 184 18.38 12.09 14.85
N LEU A 185 18.67 13.11 14.05
CA LEU A 185 17.72 13.66 13.09
C LEU A 185 17.40 12.68 11.95
N LEU A 186 18.37 11.91 11.46
CA LEU A 186 18.13 10.83 10.49
C LEU A 186 17.26 9.71 11.07
N ARG A 187 17.45 9.35 12.35
CA ARG A 187 16.60 8.39 13.05
C ARG A 187 15.16 8.92 13.21
N ARG A 188 14.99 10.19 13.57
CA ARG A 188 13.67 10.83 13.64
C ARG A 188 12.97 10.86 12.28
N LEU A 189 13.71 11.16 11.20
CA LEU A 189 13.18 11.07 9.83
C LEU A 189 12.74 9.65 9.47
N GLN A 190 13.52 8.63 9.86
CA GLN A 190 13.13 7.23 9.69
C GLN A 190 11.83 6.89 10.45
N GLU A 191 11.65 7.43 11.65
CA GLU A 191 10.48 7.19 12.52
C GLU A 191 9.27 8.08 12.18
N GLY A 192 9.42 9.03 11.25
CA GLY A 192 8.37 10.01 10.94
C GLY A 192 8.10 11.02 12.06
N LEU A 193 9.09 11.26 12.94
CA LEU A 193 8.96 12.19 14.06
C LEU A 193 9.46 13.59 13.68
N PRO A 194 8.71 14.66 14.00
CA PRO A 194 9.16 16.02 13.72
C PRO A 194 10.34 16.41 14.62
N ALA A 195 11.19 17.30 14.11
CA ALA A 195 12.23 18.00 14.88
C ALA A 195 12.46 19.39 14.27
N PRO A 196 12.89 20.39 15.07
CA PRO A 196 13.17 21.72 14.55
C PRO A 196 14.12 21.69 13.36
N ASP A 197 15.26 21.01 13.45
CA ASP A 197 16.27 20.92 12.39
C ASP A 197 16.05 19.79 11.37
N LEU A 198 14.84 19.23 11.34
CA LEU A 198 14.39 18.28 10.32
C LEU A 198 13.29 18.93 9.48
N LEU A 199 13.63 19.27 8.25
CA LEU A 199 12.71 19.86 7.29
C LEU A 199 12.22 18.78 6.35
N THR A 200 10.92 18.67 6.13
CA THR A 200 10.32 17.70 5.19
C THR A 200 9.31 18.40 4.31
N GLY A 201 9.19 17.97 3.05
CA GLY A 201 8.21 18.53 2.14
C GLY A 201 8.08 17.72 0.86
N VAL A 202 7.19 18.18 0.00
CA VAL A 202 6.99 17.65 -1.34
C VAL A 202 7.49 18.67 -2.33
N GLY A 203 8.64 18.38 -2.95
CA GLY A 203 9.13 19.11 -4.11
C GLY A 203 8.42 18.67 -5.39
N GLY A 204 8.41 19.56 -6.38
CA GLY A 204 7.73 19.37 -7.66
C GLY A 204 6.96 20.63 -8.04
N GLY A 205 7.01 21.00 -9.32
CA GLY A 205 6.48 22.27 -9.82
C GLY A 205 7.56 23.35 -9.87
N GLY A 206 7.70 24.02 -11.01
CA GLY A 206 8.54 25.21 -11.16
C GLY A 206 7.89 26.38 -10.44
N ARG A 207 8.07 26.44 -9.12
CA ARG A 207 7.54 27.50 -8.27
C ARG A 207 8.03 28.86 -8.72
N ARG A 208 7.14 29.86 -8.65
CA ARG A 208 7.48 31.24 -9.00
C ARG A 208 7.67 32.05 -7.74
N VAL A 209 8.87 32.61 -7.60
CA VAL A 209 9.37 33.22 -6.37
C VAL A 209 9.16 34.73 -6.41
N VAL A 210 8.57 35.26 -5.34
CA VAL A 210 8.46 36.70 -5.09
C VAL A 210 9.36 37.05 -3.93
N TRP A 211 10.25 38.03 -4.11
CA TRP A 211 11.00 38.58 -2.98
C TRP A 211 10.22 39.73 -2.34
N VAL A 212 10.04 39.63 -1.03
CA VAL A 212 9.30 40.58 -0.21
C VAL A 212 10.31 41.37 0.64
N PHE A 213 10.31 42.69 0.45
CA PHE A 213 11.21 43.59 1.18
C PHE A 213 10.41 44.38 2.23
N PRO A 214 10.55 44.07 3.53
CA PRO A 214 9.80 44.76 4.55
C PRO A 214 10.28 46.20 4.78
N GLY A 215 9.43 46.99 5.45
CA GLY A 215 9.80 48.31 5.95
C GLY A 215 10.65 48.23 7.22
N GLN A 216 10.57 49.27 8.05
CA GLN A 216 11.22 49.29 9.37
C GLN A 216 10.49 48.34 10.35
N GLY A 217 11.25 47.67 11.21
CA GLY A 217 10.76 46.75 12.25
C GLY A 217 11.51 45.43 12.33
N SER A 218 12.26 45.06 11.28
CA SER A 218 13.07 43.83 11.22
C SER A 218 14.49 44.00 11.80
N GLN A 219 14.91 45.24 12.13
CA GLN A 219 16.25 45.53 12.61
C GLN A 219 16.54 44.97 14.01
N TRP A 220 17.80 44.62 14.25
CA TRP A 220 18.33 44.30 15.58
C TRP A 220 19.85 44.52 15.60
N VAL A 221 20.41 44.77 16.79
CA VAL A 221 21.85 45.02 16.95
C VAL A 221 22.63 43.75 16.65
N GLY A 222 23.54 43.81 15.66
CA GLY A 222 24.33 42.66 15.21
C GLY A 222 23.76 41.95 13.98
N MET A 223 22.66 42.44 13.40
CA MET A 223 22.10 41.87 12.18
C MET A 223 23.11 41.83 11.03
N GLY A 224 23.24 40.67 10.38
CA GLY A 224 24.18 40.47 9.27
C GLY A 224 25.66 40.41 9.66
N ARG A 225 26.01 40.54 10.95
CA ARG A 225 27.41 40.51 11.41
C ARG A 225 28.12 39.19 11.10
N GLY A 226 27.45 38.05 11.32
CA GLY A 226 27.99 36.72 11.00
C GLY A 226 28.18 36.48 9.50
N LEU A 227 27.53 37.28 8.64
CA LEU A 227 27.67 37.21 7.19
C LEU A 227 28.80 38.09 6.64
N LEU A 228 29.51 38.85 7.47
CA LEU A 228 30.64 39.69 7.01
C LEU A 228 31.83 38.87 6.49
N ASP A 229 31.92 37.60 6.87
CA ASP A 229 32.94 36.67 6.37
C ASP A 229 32.48 35.94 5.08
N VAL A 230 31.22 36.10 4.68
CA VAL A 230 30.63 35.52 3.47
C VAL A 230 30.89 36.47 2.29
N PRO A 231 31.76 36.13 1.31
CA PRO A 231 32.29 37.10 0.36
C PRO A 231 31.24 37.86 -0.45
N VAL A 232 30.19 37.18 -0.91
CA VAL A 232 29.13 37.82 -1.71
C VAL A 232 28.31 38.83 -0.92
N PHE A 233 28.04 38.54 0.36
CA PHE A 233 27.31 39.44 1.25
C PHE A 233 28.20 40.64 1.62
N ALA A 234 29.45 40.37 2.02
CA ALA A 234 30.40 41.40 2.39
C ALA A 234 30.69 42.38 1.25
N GLN A 235 30.84 41.87 0.01
CA GLN A 235 31.01 42.71 -1.17
C GLN A 235 29.77 43.57 -1.43
N ALA A 236 28.57 42.98 -1.39
CA ALA A 236 27.33 43.72 -1.58
C ALA A 236 27.16 44.84 -0.56
N LEU A 237 27.48 44.54 0.70
CA LEU A 237 27.39 45.49 1.80
C LEU A 237 28.39 46.63 1.63
N ALA A 238 29.63 46.33 1.20
CA ALA A 238 30.64 47.34 0.92
C ALA A 238 30.27 48.26 -0.25
N GLU A 239 29.61 47.73 -1.29
CA GLU A 239 29.08 48.55 -2.39
C GLU A 239 27.94 49.45 -1.92
N CYS A 240 27.01 48.94 -1.10
CA CYS A 240 25.97 49.76 -0.47
C CYS A 240 26.57 50.83 0.45
N ASP A 241 27.60 50.49 1.23
CA ASP A 241 28.32 51.43 2.11
C ASP A 241 28.95 52.57 1.30
N ALA A 242 29.65 52.25 0.21
CA ALA A 242 30.22 53.26 -0.67
C ALA A 242 29.17 54.20 -1.27
N ALA A 243 28.00 53.68 -1.68
CA ALA A 243 26.91 54.48 -2.23
C ALA A 243 26.18 55.32 -1.16
N LEU A 244 26.12 54.85 0.09
CA LEU A 244 25.42 55.53 1.19
C LEU A 244 26.30 56.51 1.96
N ALA A 245 27.59 56.24 2.12
CA ALA A 245 28.45 56.96 3.07
C ALA A 245 28.45 58.48 2.87
N GLU A 246 28.52 58.94 1.61
CA GLU A 246 28.50 60.38 1.29
C GLU A 246 27.16 61.04 1.63
N VAL A 247 26.04 60.35 1.38
CA VAL A 247 24.69 60.92 1.51
C VAL A 247 24.13 60.77 2.93
N ALA A 248 24.39 59.64 3.59
CA ALA A 248 23.94 59.31 4.93
C ALA A 248 24.87 59.90 6.02
N GLY A 249 26.14 60.16 5.70
CA GLY A 249 27.11 60.75 6.63
C GLY A 249 27.69 59.78 7.66
N PHE A 250 27.54 58.46 7.47
CA PHE A 250 28.12 57.40 8.30
C PHE A 250 28.33 56.11 7.49
N SER A 251 29.16 55.19 8.00
CA SER A 251 29.34 53.86 7.40
C SER A 251 28.32 52.85 7.94
N VAL A 252 27.57 52.20 7.05
CA VAL A 252 26.66 51.10 7.42
C VAL A 252 27.43 49.86 7.88
N VAL A 253 28.63 49.63 7.34
CA VAL A 253 29.51 48.52 7.75
C VAL A 253 29.97 48.70 9.19
N GLU A 254 30.33 49.92 9.60
CA GLU A 254 30.72 50.22 10.98
C GLU A 254 29.56 50.01 11.97
N VAL A 255 28.35 50.41 11.59
CA VAL A 255 27.13 50.17 12.39
C VAL A 255 26.88 48.67 12.58
N ILE A 256 26.97 47.86 11.51
CA ILE A 256 26.77 46.39 11.59
C ILE A 256 27.86 45.71 12.43
N ARG A 257 29.11 46.17 12.32
CA ARG A 257 30.23 45.68 13.16
C ARG A 257 30.07 46.05 14.63
N GLY A 258 29.31 47.09 14.94
CA GLY A 258 29.18 47.66 16.28
C GLY A 258 30.47 48.36 16.72
N VAL A 259 31.10 49.11 15.82
CA VAL A 259 32.28 49.94 16.14
C VAL A 259 31.89 51.00 17.16
N GLU A 260 32.74 51.22 18.17
CA GLU A 260 32.51 52.27 19.16
C GLU A 260 32.42 53.65 18.49
N GLY A 261 31.34 54.39 18.77
CA GLY A 261 31.06 55.68 18.12
C GLY A 261 30.17 55.61 16.88
N ALA A 262 29.83 54.42 16.38
CA ALA A 262 28.86 54.27 15.29
C ALA A 262 27.44 54.74 15.75
N PRO A 263 26.65 55.33 14.86
CA PRO A 263 25.33 55.85 15.22
C PRO A 263 24.33 54.75 15.59
N SER A 264 23.38 55.06 16.49
CA SER A 264 22.38 54.11 17.02
C SER A 264 21.32 53.73 15.98
N LEU A 265 20.93 52.45 15.96
CA LEU A 265 19.81 51.92 15.16
C LEU A 265 18.43 52.40 15.64
N GLU A 266 18.36 53.16 16.73
CA GLU A 266 17.11 53.81 17.19
C GLU A 266 16.73 55.01 16.33
N ARG A 267 17.69 55.59 15.60
CA ARG A 267 17.48 56.76 14.74
C ARG A 267 16.96 56.33 13.35
N VAL A 268 15.89 56.97 12.88
CA VAL A 268 15.29 56.67 11.56
C VAL A 268 16.25 56.89 10.40
N ASP A 269 17.04 57.96 10.46
CA ASP A 269 18.03 58.32 9.46
C ASP A 269 19.24 57.37 9.42
N VAL A 270 19.34 56.48 10.41
CA VAL A 270 20.36 55.42 10.48
C VAL A 270 19.76 54.08 10.08
N VAL A 271 18.62 53.71 10.68
CA VAL A 271 18.03 52.37 10.52
C VAL A 271 17.57 52.08 9.10
N GLN A 272 16.99 53.06 8.37
CA GLN A 272 16.51 52.84 7.01
C GLN A 272 17.66 52.55 6.03
N PRO A 273 18.74 53.36 5.96
CA PRO A 273 19.93 53.04 5.17
C PRO A 273 20.56 51.68 5.50
N VAL A 274 20.69 51.34 6.79
CA VAL A 274 21.31 50.08 7.21
C VAL A 274 20.41 48.89 6.82
N LEU A 275 19.09 48.99 7.01
CA LEU A 275 18.14 47.96 6.56
C LEU A 275 18.20 47.78 5.05
N PHE A 276 18.20 48.87 4.26
CA PHE A 276 18.34 48.80 2.81
C PHE A 276 19.61 48.04 2.41
N ALA A 277 20.75 48.40 3.00
CA ALA A 277 22.04 47.76 2.70
C ALA A 277 22.02 46.26 3.03
N VAL A 278 21.44 45.87 4.17
CA VAL A 278 21.29 44.45 4.56
C VAL A 278 20.36 43.70 3.61
N MET A 279 19.19 44.26 3.28
CA MET A 279 18.22 43.62 2.38
C MET A 279 18.79 43.40 0.98
N VAL A 280 19.46 44.40 0.41
CA VAL A 280 20.14 44.28 -0.90
C VAL A 280 21.26 43.23 -0.84
N SER A 281 21.99 43.16 0.26
CA SER A 281 23.07 42.17 0.45
C SER A 281 22.53 40.74 0.61
N LEU A 282 21.42 40.56 1.34
CA LEU A 282 20.71 39.28 1.45
C LEU A 282 20.13 38.83 0.10
N ALA A 283 19.59 39.75 -0.69
CA ALA A 283 19.14 39.46 -2.05
C ALA A 283 20.28 38.89 -2.92
N ARG A 284 21.48 39.46 -2.83
CA ARG A 284 22.66 38.91 -3.53
C ARG A 284 23.08 37.54 -3.00
N LEU A 285 22.92 37.30 -1.69
CA LEU A 285 23.22 36.00 -1.09
C LEU A 285 22.24 34.90 -1.56
N TRP A 286 20.93 35.19 -1.60
CA TRP A 286 19.93 34.28 -2.18
C TRP A 286 20.23 33.96 -3.64
N ARG A 287 20.53 34.98 -4.44
CA ARG A 287 20.95 34.83 -5.84
C ARG A 287 22.20 33.95 -5.99
N ALA A 288 23.20 34.13 -5.14
CA ALA A 288 24.40 33.30 -5.14
C ALA A 288 24.14 31.83 -4.76
N CYS A 289 23.03 31.56 -4.07
CA CYS A 289 22.56 30.20 -3.79
C CYS A 289 21.62 29.66 -4.90
N GLY A 290 21.49 30.35 -6.03
CA GLY A 290 20.68 29.94 -7.17
C GLY A 290 19.17 30.21 -7.05
N VAL A 291 18.74 30.94 -6.02
CA VAL A 291 17.34 31.36 -5.87
C VAL A 291 17.20 32.75 -6.47
N GLU A 292 16.45 32.87 -7.55
CA GLU A 292 16.16 34.15 -8.24
C GLU A 292 14.70 34.57 -8.01
N PRO A 293 14.39 35.87 -7.95
CA PRO A 293 13.02 36.34 -7.94
C PRO A 293 12.43 36.37 -9.34
N ASP A 294 11.23 35.84 -9.50
CA ASP A 294 10.39 36.06 -10.66
C ASP A 294 9.61 37.38 -10.55
N ALA A 295 9.41 37.91 -9.33
CA ALA A 295 8.89 39.24 -9.05
C ALA A 295 9.37 39.78 -7.70
N VAL A 296 9.14 41.07 -7.44
CA VAL A 296 9.44 41.69 -6.14
C VAL A 296 8.25 42.50 -5.61
N VAL A 297 8.13 42.58 -4.29
CA VAL A 297 7.17 43.42 -3.56
C VAL A 297 7.95 44.15 -2.47
N GLY A 298 7.66 45.42 -2.21
CA GLY A 298 8.25 46.12 -1.07
C GLY A 298 7.22 46.90 -0.25
N HIS A 299 7.41 46.86 1.07
CA HIS A 299 6.54 47.52 2.05
C HIS A 299 7.15 48.85 2.48
N SER A 300 6.46 49.96 2.19
CA SER A 300 6.94 51.31 2.52
C SER A 300 8.36 51.54 1.99
N GLN A 301 9.33 51.91 2.84
CA GLN A 301 10.74 52.11 2.46
C GLN A 301 11.42 50.84 1.92
N GLY A 302 10.91 49.65 2.25
CA GLY A 302 11.38 48.38 1.66
C GLY A 302 11.19 48.32 0.14
N GLU A 303 10.27 49.11 -0.41
CA GLU A 303 10.07 49.24 -1.85
C GLU A 303 11.28 49.85 -2.57
N ILE A 304 12.11 50.62 -1.87
CA ILE A 304 13.38 51.15 -2.41
C ILE A 304 14.36 49.99 -2.65
N ALA A 305 14.44 49.03 -1.73
CA ALA A 305 15.26 47.84 -1.89
C ALA A 305 14.70 46.93 -3.01
N ALA A 306 13.38 46.76 -3.08
CA ALA A 306 12.72 46.03 -4.16
C ALA A 306 13.04 46.64 -5.54
N ALA A 307 12.92 47.96 -5.68
CA ALA A 307 13.23 48.68 -6.92
C ALA A 307 14.71 48.57 -7.30
N CYS A 308 15.63 48.65 -6.33
CA CYS A 308 17.06 48.45 -6.57
C CYS A 308 17.36 47.02 -7.05
N VAL A 309 16.77 46.01 -6.41
CA VAL A 309 17.02 44.59 -6.71
C VAL A 309 16.41 44.16 -8.04
N ALA A 310 15.26 44.73 -8.41
CA ALA A 310 14.65 44.56 -9.73
C ALA A 310 15.44 45.30 -10.84
N GLY A 311 16.33 46.23 -10.47
CA GLY A 311 17.09 47.05 -11.41
C GLY A 311 16.33 48.28 -11.92
N ALA A 312 15.19 48.61 -11.31
CA ALA A 312 14.44 49.83 -11.59
C ALA A 312 15.18 51.09 -11.12
N LEU A 313 15.90 50.99 -10.00
CA LEU A 313 16.82 52.02 -9.52
C LEU A 313 18.26 51.52 -9.59
N SER A 314 19.19 52.42 -9.94
CA SER A 314 20.61 52.19 -9.71
C SER A 314 20.90 52.15 -8.21
N LEU A 315 22.01 51.53 -7.80
CA LEU A 315 22.40 51.49 -6.38
C LEU A 315 22.58 52.91 -5.81
N ASP A 316 23.18 53.82 -6.57
CA ASP A 316 23.39 55.22 -6.17
C ASP A 316 22.06 55.98 -6.03
N ASP A 317 21.13 55.79 -6.96
CA ASP A 317 19.81 56.42 -6.88
C ASP A 317 18.99 55.87 -5.71
N ALA A 318 19.00 54.54 -5.50
CA ALA A 318 18.33 53.92 -4.36
C ALA A 318 18.94 54.37 -3.02
N ALA A 319 20.27 54.47 -2.93
CA ALA A 319 20.99 55.02 -1.78
C ALA A 319 20.58 56.47 -1.47
N ARG A 320 20.45 57.31 -2.51
CA ARG A 320 19.92 58.67 -2.38
C ARG A 320 18.48 58.69 -1.87
N VAL A 321 17.60 57.89 -2.47
CA VAL A 321 16.19 57.83 -2.06
C VAL A 321 16.08 57.44 -0.59
N VAL A 322 16.73 56.36 -0.15
CA VAL A 322 16.63 55.89 1.25
C VAL A 322 17.26 56.87 2.23
N ALA A 323 18.45 57.40 1.96
CA ALA A 323 19.16 58.28 2.89
C ALA A 323 18.47 59.65 3.03
N LEU A 324 18.08 60.28 1.90
CA LEU A 324 17.48 61.61 1.92
C LEU A 324 16.05 61.57 2.48
N ARG A 325 15.28 60.52 2.17
CA ARG A 325 13.97 60.27 2.79
C ARG A 325 14.09 60.10 4.30
N ALA A 326 15.01 59.25 4.76
CA ALA A 326 15.17 58.97 6.18
C ALA A 326 15.64 60.21 6.95
N ARG A 327 16.52 61.03 6.35
CA ARG A 327 16.92 62.32 6.90
C ARG A 327 15.76 63.32 7.01
N ALA A 328 14.90 63.41 6.00
CA ALA A 328 13.71 64.25 6.06
C ALA A 328 12.73 63.77 7.14
N LEU A 329 12.57 62.46 7.32
CA LEU A 329 11.75 61.87 8.39
C LEU A 329 12.27 62.21 9.79
N ALA A 330 13.59 62.31 9.98
CA ALA A 330 14.18 62.68 11.27
C ALA A 330 13.80 64.11 11.72
N GLU A 331 13.35 64.99 10.81
CA GLU A 331 12.84 66.32 11.15
C GLU A 331 11.48 66.27 11.88
N LEU A 332 10.73 65.17 11.74
CA LEU A 332 9.43 64.95 12.38
C LEU A 332 9.51 64.10 13.66
N ALA A 333 10.72 63.87 14.17
CA ALA A 333 10.95 63.08 15.38
C ALA A 333 10.21 63.70 16.58
N GLY A 334 9.35 62.89 17.21
CA GLY A 334 8.50 63.28 18.34
C GLY A 334 7.14 63.86 17.96
N GLU A 335 6.85 64.07 16.68
CA GLU A 335 5.60 64.71 16.23
C GLU A 335 4.43 63.73 16.02
N GLY A 336 4.67 62.41 16.11
CA GLY A 336 3.61 61.41 15.97
C GLY A 336 4.04 60.00 16.32
N GLY A 337 3.19 59.01 16.05
CA GLY A 337 3.53 57.60 16.25
C GLY A 337 2.78 56.65 15.33
N MET A 338 3.00 55.35 15.52
CA MET A 338 2.33 54.30 14.77
C MET A 338 2.03 53.08 15.65
N THR A 339 0.88 52.43 15.43
CA THR A 339 0.41 51.28 16.21
C THR A 339 -0.05 50.17 15.28
N SER A 340 0.49 48.96 15.47
CA SER A 340 0.03 47.74 14.79
C SER A 340 -1.20 47.17 15.52
N VAL A 341 -2.21 46.76 14.76
CA VAL A 341 -3.51 46.33 15.29
C VAL A 341 -3.96 45.05 14.59
N ALA A 342 -4.44 44.08 15.36
CA ALA A 342 -4.98 42.83 14.84
C ALA A 342 -6.48 42.97 14.47
N LEU A 343 -6.76 43.70 13.38
CA LEU A 343 -8.11 43.95 12.85
C LEU A 343 -8.14 43.99 11.33
N SER A 344 -9.33 43.79 10.77
CA SER A 344 -9.61 44.14 9.38
C SER A 344 -9.61 45.66 9.17
N GLU A 345 -9.36 46.07 7.93
CA GLU A 345 -9.36 47.48 7.56
C GLU A 345 -10.72 48.15 7.81
N GLU A 346 -11.82 47.46 7.50
CA GLU A 346 -13.18 47.94 7.73
C GLU A 346 -13.42 48.24 9.23
N ARG A 347 -13.11 47.28 10.10
CA ARG A 347 -13.29 47.45 11.55
C ARG A 347 -12.37 48.53 12.12
N ALA A 348 -11.15 48.67 11.59
CA ALA A 348 -10.26 49.75 11.98
C ALA A 348 -10.82 51.13 11.60
N ARG A 349 -11.42 51.28 10.40
CA ARG A 349 -12.09 52.53 9.99
C ARG A 349 -13.24 52.90 10.92
N GLU A 350 -14.05 51.93 11.35
CA GLU A 350 -15.14 52.16 12.31
C GLU A 350 -14.63 52.71 13.64
N LEU A 351 -13.56 52.13 14.19
CA LEU A 351 -12.99 52.57 15.48
C LEU A 351 -12.32 53.96 15.39
N LEU A 352 -11.87 54.36 14.20
CA LEU A 352 -11.23 55.65 13.93
C LEU A 352 -12.23 56.79 13.67
N ALA A 353 -13.47 56.50 13.23
CA ALA A 353 -14.41 57.50 12.71
C ALA A 353 -14.69 58.69 13.66
N ASP A 354 -14.62 58.46 14.97
CA ASP A 354 -14.93 59.46 16.01
C ASP A 354 -13.69 59.92 16.81
N LEU A 355 -12.48 59.70 16.30
CA LEU A 355 -11.26 60.20 16.94
C LEU A 355 -10.82 61.55 16.33
N PRO A 356 -10.55 62.56 17.17
CA PRO A 356 -9.94 63.80 16.71
C PRO A 356 -8.45 63.59 16.38
N GLY A 357 -7.88 64.44 15.53
CA GLY A 357 -6.44 64.42 15.19
C GLY A 357 -6.12 63.70 13.89
N GLY A 358 -4.92 63.90 13.35
CA GLY A 358 -4.47 63.41 12.04
C GLY A 358 -4.22 61.90 11.96
N ILE A 359 -5.07 61.10 12.60
CA ILE A 359 -4.97 59.64 12.70
C ILE A 359 -5.63 58.94 11.51
N GLY A 360 -4.95 57.94 10.96
CA GLY A 360 -5.45 57.16 9.83
C GLY A 360 -4.74 55.82 9.70
N ILE A 361 -5.26 54.98 8.80
CA ILE A 361 -4.64 53.68 8.49
C ILE A 361 -3.43 53.93 7.60
N ALA A 362 -2.24 53.65 8.12
CA ALA A 362 -0.96 53.76 7.43
C ALA A 362 -0.66 52.54 6.55
N ALA A 363 -1.06 51.34 6.98
CA ALA A 363 -0.81 50.12 6.22
C ALA A 363 -1.90 49.06 6.44
N VAL A 364 -2.20 48.30 5.39
CA VAL A 364 -3.01 47.08 5.45
C VAL A 364 -2.09 45.90 5.13
N ASN A 365 -1.64 45.21 6.18
CA ASN A 365 -0.61 44.15 6.08
C ASN A 365 -1.22 42.77 5.81
N SER A 366 -2.48 42.57 6.19
CA SER A 366 -3.24 41.36 5.91
C SER A 366 -4.74 41.66 6.10
N PRO A 367 -5.64 40.71 5.74
CA PRO A 367 -7.06 40.82 6.05
C PRO A 367 -7.38 40.99 7.55
N ALA A 368 -6.44 40.64 8.43
CA ALA A 368 -6.57 40.69 9.88
C ALA A 368 -5.53 41.58 10.58
N SER A 369 -4.75 42.36 9.84
CA SER A 369 -3.71 43.22 10.42
C SER A 369 -3.57 44.55 9.68
N VAL A 370 -3.68 45.64 10.44
CA VAL A 370 -3.44 47.00 9.97
C VAL A 370 -2.44 47.74 10.85
N VAL A 371 -1.90 48.84 10.34
CA VAL A 371 -1.12 49.81 11.10
C VAL A 371 -1.83 51.16 11.03
N VAL A 372 -1.99 51.80 12.18
CA VAL A 372 -2.57 53.13 12.33
C VAL A 372 -1.46 54.11 12.66
N ALA A 373 -1.48 55.31 12.09
CA ALA A 373 -0.51 56.38 12.32
C ALA A 373 -1.19 57.72 12.54
N GLY A 374 -0.63 58.56 13.40
CA GLY A 374 -1.15 59.90 13.70
C GLY A 374 -0.56 60.49 14.97
N ASP A 375 -1.27 61.48 15.52
CA ASP A 375 -0.91 62.17 16.76
C ASP A 375 -0.85 61.18 17.95
N LEU A 376 0.05 61.42 18.91
CA LEU A 376 0.27 60.53 20.05
C LEU A 376 -0.98 60.38 20.94
N ASP A 377 -1.70 61.47 21.17
CA ASP A 377 -2.93 61.49 21.99
C ASP A 377 -4.05 60.70 21.30
N ALA A 378 -4.21 60.87 19.98
CA ALA A 378 -5.20 60.15 19.18
C ALA A 378 -4.92 58.64 19.14
N LEU A 379 -3.64 58.25 19.00
CA LEU A 379 -3.23 56.84 19.06
C LEU A 379 -3.47 56.22 20.43
N THR A 380 -3.24 56.98 21.51
CA THR A 380 -3.51 56.51 22.87
C THR A 380 -5.01 56.26 23.08
N ALA A 381 -5.86 57.19 22.65
CA ALA A 381 -7.31 57.01 22.70
C ALA A 381 -7.78 55.83 21.82
N PHE A 382 -7.16 55.62 20.66
CA PHE A 382 -7.43 54.46 19.80
C PHE A 382 -7.03 53.14 20.47
N GLU A 383 -5.87 53.09 21.12
CA GLU A 383 -5.38 51.91 21.85
C GLU A 383 -6.28 51.58 23.05
N GLU A 384 -6.78 52.58 23.76
CA GLU A 384 -7.76 52.39 24.84
C GLU A 384 -9.08 51.81 24.32
N ARG A 385 -9.57 52.28 23.16
CA ARG A 385 -10.75 51.69 22.49
C ARG A 385 -10.49 50.24 22.09
N CYS A 386 -9.33 49.94 21.51
CA CYS A 386 -8.94 48.57 21.18
C CYS A 386 -8.90 47.68 22.43
N ALA A 387 -8.31 48.17 23.53
CA ALA A 387 -8.24 47.44 24.79
C ALA A 387 -9.63 47.16 25.38
N ALA A 388 -10.55 48.13 25.30
CA ALA A 388 -11.94 47.96 25.75
C ALA A 388 -12.68 46.86 24.97
N ASP A 389 -12.40 46.73 23.66
CA ASP A 389 -12.96 45.71 22.78
C ASP A 389 -12.17 44.38 22.81
N GLY A 390 -11.13 44.26 23.64
CA GLY A 390 -10.28 43.05 23.74
C GLY A 390 -9.36 42.83 22.54
N ILE A 391 -9.11 43.88 21.74
CA ILE A 391 -8.32 43.85 20.51
C ILE A 391 -6.85 44.11 20.83
N ARG A 392 -5.95 43.31 20.24
CA ARG A 392 -4.51 43.47 20.40
C ARG A 392 -3.99 44.65 19.56
N ALA A 393 -3.54 45.69 20.24
CA ALA A 393 -2.83 46.83 19.66
C ALA A 393 -1.41 46.92 20.26
N ARG A 394 -0.40 47.17 19.43
CA ARG A 394 1.00 47.27 19.84
C ARG A 394 1.66 48.49 19.17
N ARG A 395 2.15 49.41 20.00
CA ARG A 395 2.94 50.56 19.54
C ARG A 395 4.20 50.09 18.81
N ILE A 396 4.46 50.65 17.64
CA ILE A 396 5.68 50.43 16.86
C ILE A 396 6.74 51.41 17.39
N PRO A 397 7.99 50.99 17.62
CA PRO A 397 9.06 51.87 18.12
C PRO A 397 9.53 52.85 17.03
N VAL A 398 8.67 53.81 16.73
CA VAL A 398 8.89 54.96 15.84
C VAL A 398 8.29 56.19 16.50
N ASP A 399 8.95 57.33 16.34
CA ASP A 399 8.58 58.62 16.91
C ASP A 399 8.02 59.60 15.85
N TYR A 400 7.58 59.07 14.71
CA TYR A 400 6.95 59.83 13.62
C TYR A 400 5.75 59.04 13.05
N ALA A 401 4.81 59.74 12.44
CA ALA A 401 3.59 59.16 11.85
C ALA A 401 3.67 59.07 10.32
N SER A 402 4.44 58.12 9.78
CA SER A 402 4.52 57.91 8.31
C SER A 402 3.18 57.45 7.71
N HIS A 403 3.01 57.65 6.39
CA HIS A 403 1.76 57.33 5.66
C HIS A 403 0.53 58.07 6.21
N SER A 404 0.74 59.28 6.72
CA SER A 404 -0.29 60.15 7.30
C SER A 404 -0.13 61.60 6.81
N PRO A 405 -1.11 62.49 7.10
CA PRO A 405 -1.01 63.92 6.78
C PRO A 405 0.27 64.61 7.29
N HIS A 406 0.93 64.07 8.35
CA HIS A 406 2.22 64.60 8.84
C HIS A 406 3.29 64.69 7.75
N MET A 407 3.23 63.81 6.74
CA MET A 407 4.20 63.80 5.63
C MET A 407 4.03 64.97 4.66
N GLU A 408 2.93 65.73 4.73
CA GLU A 408 2.68 66.90 3.87
C GLU A 408 3.71 68.01 4.08
N GLY A 409 4.17 68.19 5.33
CA GLY A 409 5.23 69.14 5.67
C GLY A 409 6.57 68.85 4.96
N LEU A 410 6.83 67.58 4.64
CA LEU A 410 8.07 67.15 3.99
C LEU A 410 8.02 67.19 2.46
N ARG A 411 6.85 67.46 1.85
CA ARG A 411 6.65 67.31 0.40
C ARG A 411 7.65 68.09 -0.43
N ALA A 412 7.75 69.40 -0.19
CA ALA A 412 8.63 70.26 -0.96
C ALA A 412 10.11 69.83 -0.83
N ARG A 413 10.50 69.38 0.38
CA ARG A 413 11.86 68.92 0.67
C ARG A 413 12.18 67.61 -0.07
N VAL A 414 11.32 66.60 0.05
CA VAL A 414 11.51 65.29 -0.60
C VAL A 414 11.57 65.43 -2.12
N LEU A 415 10.65 66.19 -2.72
CA LEU A 415 10.64 66.41 -4.17
C LEU A 415 11.92 67.12 -4.66
N THR A 416 12.42 68.09 -3.89
CA THR A 416 13.66 68.80 -4.23
C THR A 416 14.88 67.89 -4.11
N ASP A 417 14.99 67.17 -2.99
CA ASP A 417 16.13 66.29 -2.70
C ASP A 417 16.21 65.12 -3.70
N LEU A 418 15.07 64.63 -4.17
CA LEU A 418 14.99 63.48 -5.08
C LEU A 418 14.87 63.84 -6.57
N ALA A 419 14.88 65.13 -6.95
CA ALA A 419 14.72 65.57 -8.34
C ALA A 419 15.77 64.96 -9.32
N GLY A 420 16.93 64.55 -8.81
CA GLY A 420 18.00 63.92 -9.58
C GLY A 420 17.84 62.41 -9.81
N VAL A 421 16.91 61.74 -9.13
CA VAL A 421 16.68 60.29 -9.22
C VAL A 421 16.11 59.93 -10.59
N ARG A 422 16.58 58.81 -11.16
CA ARG A 422 16.16 58.33 -12.49
C ARG A 422 15.79 56.85 -12.43
N ALA A 423 14.50 56.57 -12.36
CA ALA A 423 13.99 55.22 -12.47
C ALA A 423 14.02 54.71 -13.92
N ARG A 424 14.00 53.38 -14.07
CA ARG A 424 14.04 52.68 -15.36
C ARG A 424 13.01 51.54 -15.36
N PRO A 425 12.50 51.16 -16.55
CA PRO A 425 11.73 49.93 -16.69
C PRO A 425 12.55 48.70 -16.31
N SER A 426 11.99 47.86 -15.44
CA SER A 426 12.60 46.62 -14.94
C SER A 426 12.07 45.41 -15.72
N ALA A 427 12.95 44.44 -15.97
CA ALA A 427 12.55 43.14 -16.51
C ALA A 427 11.87 42.25 -15.43
N THR A 428 12.25 42.41 -14.16
CA THR A 428 11.60 41.76 -13.03
C THR A 428 10.36 42.57 -12.61
N PRO A 429 9.14 42.02 -12.69
CA PRO A 429 7.92 42.66 -12.23
C PRO A 429 8.03 43.16 -10.78
N LEU A 430 7.53 44.37 -10.53
CA LEU A 430 7.38 44.94 -9.20
C LEU A 430 5.89 45.14 -8.91
N TYR A 431 5.42 44.57 -7.79
CA TYR A 431 4.09 44.83 -7.25
C TYR A 431 4.21 45.92 -6.20
N SER A 432 3.71 47.10 -6.56
CA SER A 432 3.79 48.28 -5.72
C SER A 432 2.73 48.24 -4.64
N THR A 433 3.15 48.52 -3.42
CA THR A 433 2.21 48.66 -2.29
C THR A 433 1.56 50.03 -2.24
N LEU A 434 1.98 50.99 -3.07
CA LEU A 434 1.29 52.27 -3.24
C LEU A 434 -0.04 52.10 -3.99
N CYS A 435 -0.03 51.31 -5.07
CA CYS A 435 -1.21 51.07 -5.90
C CYS A 435 -1.88 49.70 -5.69
N GLY A 436 -1.27 48.80 -4.91
CA GLY A 436 -1.82 47.46 -4.62
C GLY A 436 -1.76 46.50 -5.81
N ALA A 437 -0.93 46.78 -6.82
CA ALA A 437 -0.88 46.04 -8.07
C ALA A 437 0.52 46.13 -8.72
N ARG A 438 0.72 45.39 -9.82
CA ARG A 438 1.92 45.52 -10.65
C ARG A 438 2.02 46.94 -11.22
N CYS A 439 3.19 47.58 -11.09
CA CYS A 439 3.41 48.94 -11.59
C CYS A 439 4.43 48.98 -12.75
N ASP A 440 4.43 50.09 -13.50
CA ASP A 440 5.53 50.45 -14.41
C ASP A 440 6.63 51.12 -13.59
N THR A 441 7.78 50.45 -13.49
CA THR A 441 8.89 50.96 -12.68
C THR A 441 9.57 52.19 -13.28
N GLY A 442 9.30 52.52 -14.55
CA GLY A 442 9.77 53.76 -15.16
C GLY A 442 9.22 55.03 -14.51
N ASP A 443 8.05 54.93 -13.86
CA ASP A 443 7.35 56.05 -13.23
C ASP A 443 7.76 56.30 -11.77
N MET A 444 8.75 55.56 -11.24
CA MET A 444 9.20 55.66 -9.85
C MET A 444 10.14 56.88 -9.59
N ASP A 445 9.66 58.06 -9.95
CA ASP A 445 10.37 59.33 -9.81
C ASP A 445 10.26 59.94 -8.39
N ALA A 446 10.71 61.18 -8.21
CA ALA A 446 10.63 61.88 -6.92
C ALA A 446 9.19 61.98 -6.37
N THR A 447 8.20 62.14 -7.25
CA THR A 447 6.79 62.20 -6.88
C THR A 447 6.31 60.86 -6.37
N TYR A 448 6.68 59.78 -7.07
CA TYR A 448 6.38 58.43 -6.62
C TYR A 448 6.92 58.14 -5.22
N TRP A 449 8.18 58.49 -4.95
CA TRP A 449 8.80 58.22 -3.64
C TRP A 449 8.21 59.08 -2.52
N TYR A 450 7.73 60.29 -2.84
CA TYR A 450 6.92 61.08 -1.91
C TYR A 450 5.57 60.42 -1.65
N ASP A 451 4.87 59.97 -2.69
CA ASP A 451 3.55 59.33 -2.56
C ASP A 451 3.65 58.00 -1.81
N ASN A 452 4.69 57.19 -2.05
CA ASN A 452 5.01 56.00 -1.25
C ASN A 452 5.19 56.35 0.25
N LEU A 453 5.79 57.50 0.56
CA LEU A 453 5.95 57.96 1.95
C LEU A 453 4.62 58.48 2.56
N ARG A 454 3.79 59.15 1.76
CA ARG A 454 2.57 59.84 2.21
C ARG A 454 1.33 58.96 2.26
N SER A 455 1.18 58.04 1.32
CA SER A 455 -0.05 57.26 1.13
C SER A 455 -0.03 55.94 1.89
N GLN A 456 -1.23 55.37 2.08
CA GLN A 456 -1.42 54.06 2.74
C GLN A 456 -0.70 52.94 1.98
N VAL A 457 -0.03 52.06 2.71
CA VAL A 457 0.62 50.86 2.19
C VAL A 457 -0.40 49.73 2.02
N ARG A 458 -0.73 49.37 0.78
CA ARG A 458 -1.69 48.33 0.39
C ARG A 458 -0.99 46.98 0.19
N PHE A 459 -0.35 46.48 1.24
CA PHE A 459 0.48 45.28 1.15
C PHE A 459 -0.34 44.02 0.86
N ALA A 460 -1.47 43.83 1.54
CA ALA A 460 -2.37 42.70 1.29
C ALA A 460 -2.88 42.66 -0.16
N GLU A 461 -3.23 43.81 -0.74
CA GLU A 461 -3.65 43.91 -2.15
C GLU A 461 -2.51 43.52 -3.11
N ALA A 462 -1.29 44.02 -2.87
CA ALA A 462 -0.13 43.70 -3.71
C ALA A 462 0.23 42.20 -3.67
N ILE A 463 0.13 41.56 -2.50
CA ILE A 463 0.32 40.11 -2.36
C ILE A 463 -0.81 39.34 -3.07
N GLY A 464 -2.06 39.77 -2.90
CA GLY A 464 -3.21 39.20 -3.61
C GLY A 464 -3.04 39.26 -5.14
N ALA A 465 -2.63 40.41 -5.67
CA ALA A 465 -2.37 40.58 -7.10
C ALA A 465 -1.24 39.67 -7.62
N ALA A 466 -0.20 39.43 -6.82
CA ALA A 466 0.84 38.45 -7.17
C ALA A 466 0.30 37.01 -7.14
N LEU A 467 -0.52 36.65 -6.15
CA LEU A 467 -1.15 35.33 -6.11
C LEU A 467 -2.08 35.10 -7.33
N ASP A 468 -2.85 36.11 -7.72
CA ASP A 468 -3.73 36.07 -8.90
C ASP A 468 -2.94 35.90 -10.20
N ASP A 469 -1.76 36.52 -10.30
CA ASP A 469 -0.82 36.32 -11.42
C ASP A 469 -0.08 34.96 -11.34
N GLY A 470 -0.37 34.16 -10.32
CA GLY A 470 0.02 32.77 -10.10
C GLY A 470 1.40 32.57 -9.47
N TYR A 471 1.92 33.57 -8.75
CA TYR A 471 3.09 33.39 -7.90
C TYR A 471 2.68 32.61 -6.64
N ASP A 472 3.52 31.68 -6.17
CA ASP A 472 3.15 30.70 -5.13
C ASP A 472 4.20 30.56 -4.02
N THR A 473 5.24 31.39 -4.07
CA THR A 473 6.38 31.35 -3.16
C THR A 473 6.83 32.76 -2.85
N PHE A 474 6.95 33.09 -1.57
CA PHE A 474 7.30 34.42 -1.10
C PHE A 474 8.48 34.31 -0.15
N VAL A 475 9.59 34.98 -0.48
CA VAL A 475 10.79 35.03 0.37
C VAL A 475 10.91 36.42 0.95
N GLU A 476 10.74 36.55 2.26
CA GLU A 476 11.02 37.80 2.95
C GLU A 476 12.54 37.99 3.06
N VAL A 477 13.06 38.97 2.33
CA VAL A 477 14.49 39.29 2.24
C VAL A 477 14.83 40.30 3.34
N SER A 478 14.99 39.82 4.57
CA SER A 478 15.11 40.69 5.75
C SER A 478 15.98 40.12 6.88
N PRO A 479 16.47 40.99 7.79
CA PRO A 479 17.22 40.56 8.98
C PRO A 479 16.37 39.83 10.03
N HIS A 480 15.04 39.94 9.96
CA HIS A 480 14.07 39.23 10.81
C HIS A 480 12.69 39.21 10.15
N PRO A 481 11.98 38.07 10.09
CA PRO A 481 10.65 38.00 9.47
C PRO A 481 9.63 38.84 10.23
N VAL A 482 9.00 39.78 9.52
CA VAL A 482 7.94 40.65 10.08
C VAL A 482 6.67 40.69 9.22
N LEU A 483 6.74 40.26 7.96
CA LEU A 483 5.62 40.21 7.01
C LEU A 483 5.21 38.77 6.64
N THR A 484 6.01 37.75 6.98
CA THR A 484 5.68 36.34 6.64
C THR A 484 4.27 35.93 7.08
N THR A 485 3.83 36.33 8.28
CA THR A 485 2.47 36.06 8.76
C THR A 485 1.41 36.76 7.89
N GLY A 486 1.64 38.02 7.52
CA GLY A 486 0.69 38.77 6.69
C GLY A 486 0.57 38.21 5.28
N VAL A 487 1.68 37.74 4.70
CA VAL A 487 1.68 37.03 3.41
C VAL A 487 0.87 35.72 3.52
N GLN A 488 1.09 34.94 4.57
CA GLN A 488 0.39 33.67 4.81
C GLN A 488 -1.13 33.89 4.97
N GLU A 489 -1.54 34.84 5.82
CA GLU A 489 -2.95 35.19 6.03
C GLU A 489 -3.62 35.69 4.75
N THR A 490 -2.91 36.47 3.93
CA THR A 490 -3.42 36.95 2.63
C THR A 490 -3.60 35.79 1.65
N ALA A 491 -2.63 34.88 1.55
CA ALA A 491 -2.73 33.70 0.69
C ALA A 491 -3.91 32.81 1.08
N GLU A 492 -4.10 32.55 2.37
CA GLU A 492 -5.23 31.78 2.89
C GLU A 492 -6.56 32.45 2.59
N HIS A 493 -6.66 33.78 2.77
CA HIS A 493 -7.87 34.53 2.47
C HIS A 493 -8.24 34.50 0.97
N CYS A 494 -7.24 34.55 0.09
CA CYS A 494 -7.45 34.42 -1.36
C CYS A 494 -7.67 32.96 -1.81
N GLY A 495 -7.57 31.97 -0.91
CA GLY A 495 -7.75 30.55 -1.23
C GLY A 495 -6.55 29.89 -1.93
N HIS A 496 -5.34 30.44 -1.76
CA HIS A 496 -4.10 29.92 -2.33
C HIS A 496 -3.23 29.23 -1.27
N GLU A 497 -2.51 28.17 -1.67
CA GLU A 497 -1.42 27.59 -0.88
C GLU A 497 -0.09 28.23 -1.28
N ALA A 498 0.56 28.95 -0.37
CA ALA A 498 1.82 29.64 -0.63
C ALA A 498 2.96 29.13 0.25
N LEU A 499 4.17 29.02 -0.32
CA LEU A 499 5.39 28.78 0.44
C LEU A 499 5.96 30.11 0.92
N VAL A 500 5.86 30.40 2.22
CA VAL A 500 6.40 31.62 2.81
C VAL A 500 7.71 31.35 3.55
N LEU A 501 8.77 32.05 3.15
CA LEU A 501 10.15 31.89 3.61
C LEU A 501 10.67 33.20 4.23
N GLY A 502 11.58 33.09 5.18
CA GLY A 502 12.35 34.21 5.74
C GLY A 502 13.79 34.25 5.20
N SER A 503 14.64 35.11 5.76
CA SER A 503 16.08 35.12 5.46
C SER A 503 16.93 34.96 6.72
N LEU A 504 16.85 35.91 7.66
CA LEU A 504 17.53 35.82 8.95
C LEU A 504 16.52 35.90 10.10
N HIS A 505 16.97 35.56 11.31
CA HIS A 505 16.17 35.70 12.51
C HIS A 505 17.06 36.13 13.68
N ARG A 506 16.60 37.08 14.52
CA ARG A 506 17.41 37.67 15.61
C ARG A 506 18.03 36.65 16.57
N ASP A 507 17.34 35.54 16.83
CA ASP A 507 17.77 34.54 17.82
C ASP A 507 18.67 33.45 17.21
N THR A 508 18.73 33.31 15.88
CA THR A 508 19.45 32.23 15.19
C THR A 508 20.36 32.71 14.06
N GLY A 509 20.38 34.01 13.77
CA GLY A 509 21.27 34.64 12.80
C GLY A 509 21.27 33.97 11.42
N GLU A 510 22.47 33.77 10.89
CA GLU A 510 22.78 33.12 9.62
C GLU A 510 22.40 31.63 9.55
N ARG A 511 22.27 30.94 10.69
CA ARG A 511 21.72 29.57 10.71
C ARG A 511 20.28 29.54 10.18
N HIS A 512 19.52 30.60 10.44
CA HIS A 512 18.17 30.72 9.87
C HIS A 512 18.19 30.76 8.35
N PHE A 513 19.19 31.39 7.73
CA PHE A 513 19.31 31.42 6.27
C PHE A 513 19.50 30.03 5.67
N VAL A 514 20.38 29.21 6.25
CA VAL A 514 20.59 27.81 5.79
C VAL A 514 19.33 26.97 6.02
N ARG A 515 18.59 27.23 7.11
CA ARG A 515 17.27 26.63 7.33
C ARG A 515 16.28 27.01 6.23
N GLU A 516 16.21 28.28 5.85
CA GLU A 516 15.28 28.75 4.81
C GLU A 516 15.69 28.26 3.42
N LEU A 517 16.99 28.08 3.12
CA LEU A 517 17.45 27.33 1.94
C LEU A 517 16.94 25.88 1.95
N GLY A 518 17.01 25.22 3.10
CA GLY A 518 16.46 23.89 3.29
C GLY A 518 14.95 23.84 3.05
N ARG A 519 14.19 24.81 3.60
CA ARG A 519 12.74 24.93 3.41
C ARG A 519 12.38 25.21 1.95
N ALA A 520 13.11 26.11 1.29
CA ALA A 520 12.99 26.41 -0.13
C ALA A 520 13.16 25.12 -0.95
N HIS A 521 14.23 24.37 -0.69
CA HIS A 521 14.49 23.10 -1.38
C HIS A 521 13.39 22.05 -1.14
N THR A 522 12.96 21.84 0.11
CA THR A 522 11.90 20.86 0.42
C THR A 522 10.54 21.28 -0.13
N GLY A 523 10.31 22.59 -0.25
CA GLY A 523 9.08 23.17 -0.78
C GLY A 523 9.03 23.23 -2.31
N GLY A 524 10.12 22.90 -3.01
CA GLY A 524 10.16 22.80 -4.48
C GLY A 524 10.98 23.87 -5.20
N VAL A 525 11.52 24.87 -4.49
CA VAL A 525 12.39 25.90 -5.07
C VAL A 525 13.73 25.29 -5.47
N SER A 526 14.28 25.73 -6.60
CA SER A 526 15.61 25.34 -7.05
C SER A 526 16.68 26.04 -6.22
N VAL A 527 17.63 25.27 -5.68
CA VAL A 527 18.79 25.76 -4.93
C VAL A 527 20.04 25.22 -5.61
N ASP A 528 21.00 26.08 -5.91
CA ASP A 528 22.31 25.70 -6.41
C ASP A 528 23.20 25.23 -5.24
N TRP A 529 23.00 23.97 -4.86
CA TRP A 529 23.79 23.35 -3.81
C TRP A 529 25.29 23.23 -4.14
N ALA A 530 25.68 23.29 -5.42
CA ALA A 530 27.09 23.26 -5.79
C ALA A 530 27.80 24.57 -5.42
N ALA A 531 27.09 25.71 -5.49
CA ALA A 531 27.58 27.00 -5.00
C ALA A 531 27.60 27.08 -3.45
N VAL A 532 26.63 26.44 -2.79
CA VAL A 532 26.52 26.46 -1.32
C VAL A 532 27.66 25.65 -0.66
N PHE A 533 27.95 24.44 -1.15
CA PHE A 533 28.95 23.56 -0.55
C PHE A 533 30.40 23.87 -0.99
N PRO A 534 31.39 23.81 -0.07
CA PRO A 534 32.81 23.88 -0.44
C PRO A 534 33.23 22.72 -1.36
N ASP A 535 34.27 22.94 -2.16
CA ASP A 535 34.80 21.93 -3.06
C ASP A 535 35.52 20.81 -2.29
N ARG A 536 34.77 19.80 -1.84
CA ARG A 536 35.24 18.59 -1.13
C ARG A 536 35.10 17.31 -1.95
N ALA A 537 36.08 16.41 -1.87
CA ALA A 537 35.99 15.13 -2.58
C ALA A 537 34.69 14.38 -2.22
N PRO A 538 33.94 13.85 -3.21
CA PRO A 538 32.70 13.15 -2.94
C PRO A 538 32.94 11.87 -2.15
N VAL A 539 32.05 11.60 -1.20
CA VAL A 539 32.03 10.40 -0.36
C VAL A 539 31.13 9.36 -1.01
N ALA A 540 31.54 8.09 -0.97
CA ALA A 540 30.70 6.99 -1.44
C ALA A 540 29.50 6.82 -0.48
N LEU A 541 28.28 7.00 -0.99
CA LEU A 541 27.04 6.81 -0.23
C LEU A 541 26.25 5.62 -0.77
N PRO A 542 25.35 5.03 0.04
CA PRO A 542 24.44 3.98 -0.42
C PRO A 542 23.65 4.38 -1.68
N ASN A 543 23.24 3.36 -2.45
CA ASN A 543 22.35 3.52 -3.59
C ASN A 543 20.89 3.74 -3.14
N TYR A 544 20.05 4.20 -4.07
CA TYR A 544 18.62 4.42 -3.86
C TYR A 544 17.92 3.20 -3.22
N PRO A 545 17.06 3.39 -2.20
CA PRO A 545 16.28 2.32 -1.59
C PRO A 545 15.06 1.97 -2.44
N PHE A 546 15.28 1.19 -3.50
CA PHE A 546 14.19 0.69 -4.33
C PHE A 546 13.18 -0.13 -3.52
N GLU A 547 11.92 0.26 -3.61
CA GLU A 547 10.78 -0.48 -3.06
C GLU A 547 10.40 -1.60 -4.03
N HIS A 548 11.08 -2.73 -3.89
CA HIS A 548 10.85 -3.86 -4.77
C HIS A 548 9.46 -4.47 -4.56
N ARG A 549 8.70 -4.55 -5.64
CA ARG A 549 7.57 -5.48 -5.76
C ARG A 549 7.94 -6.58 -6.75
N ARG A 550 7.36 -7.76 -6.59
CA ARG A 550 7.56 -8.86 -7.54
C ARG A 550 6.78 -8.56 -8.81
N TYR A 551 7.47 -8.03 -9.82
CA TYR A 551 6.96 -7.94 -11.18
C TYR A 551 7.51 -9.12 -11.97
N TRP A 552 6.65 -10.12 -12.18
CA TRP A 552 6.99 -11.28 -12.97
C TRP A 552 5.77 -11.63 -13.82
N LEU A 553 5.91 -11.55 -15.14
CA LEU A 553 4.98 -12.20 -16.05
C LEU A 553 5.18 -13.69 -15.86
N ALA A 554 4.45 -14.27 -14.91
CA ALA A 554 4.25 -15.69 -14.94
C ALA A 554 3.67 -16.00 -16.33
N PRO A 555 4.16 -17.04 -17.03
CA PRO A 555 3.53 -17.45 -18.28
C PRO A 555 2.03 -17.50 -18.03
N GLU A 556 1.21 -16.95 -18.95
CA GLU A 556 -0.22 -17.20 -18.91
C GLU A 556 -0.39 -18.71 -18.86
N ILE A 557 -0.73 -19.22 -17.68
CA ILE A 557 -1.02 -20.61 -17.51
C ILE A 557 -2.35 -20.76 -18.24
N PRO A 558 -2.41 -21.55 -19.34
CA PRO A 558 -3.59 -21.68 -20.19
C PRO A 558 -4.82 -21.86 -19.29
N ASP A 559 -5.84 -21.02 -19.53
CA ASP A 559 -7.01 -20.77 -18.69
C ASP A 559 -7.11 -21.70 -17.47
N ARG A 560 -6.45 -21.33 -16.35
CA ARG A 560 -6.44 -22.15 -15.13
C ARG A 560 -7.85 -22.53 -14.67
N VAL A 561 -8.86 -21.71 -14.99
CA VAL A 561 -10.26 -21.97 -14.64
C VAL A 561 -10.76 -23.28 -15.23
N ALA A 562 -10.37 -23.61 -16.47
CA ALA A 562 -10.74 -24.90 -17.09
C ALA A 562 -10.16 -26.10 -16.34
N ASN A 563 -9.01 -25.94 -15.68
CA ASN A 563 -8.37 -26.98 -14.87
C ASN A 563 -8.90 -27.05 -13.43
N TRP A 564 -9.77 -26.11 -13.01
CA TRP A 564 -10.38 -26.11 -11.67
C TRP A 564 -11.61 -27.00 -11.57
N ARG A 565 -12.17 -27.42 -12.71
CA ARG A 565 -13.41 -28.18 -12.77
C ARG A 565 -13.14 -29.67 -12.63
N HIS A 566 -13.82 -30.29 -11.67
CA HIS A 566 -13.80 -31.72 -11.40
C HIS A 566 -15.22 -32.22 -11.23
N ARG A 567 -15.44 -33.51 -11.46
CA ARG A 567 -16.74 -34.16 -11.23
C ARG A 567 -16.53 -35.54 -10.67
N ILE A 568 -17.59 -36.09 -10.07
CA ILE A 568 -17.62 -37.49 -9.68
C ILE A 568 -18.01 -38.33 -10.89
N GLU A 569 -17.24 -39.39 -11.11
CA GLU A 569 -17.52 -40.43 -12.08
C GLU A 569 -17.64 -41.75 -11.33
N TRP A 570 -18.72 -42.47 -11.58
CA TRP A 570 -18.95 -43.80 -11.05
C TRP A 570 -18.50 -44.83 -12.08
N ARG A 571 -17.46 -45.60 -11.75
CA ARG A 571 -16.89 -46.59 -12.67
C ARG A 571 -17.37 -47.99 -12.33
N PRO A 572 -17.75 -48.81 -13.33
CA PRO A 572 -18.09 -50.21 -13.10
C PRO A 572 -16.99 -50.95 -12.34
N PHE A 573 -17.40 -51.74 -11.37
CA PHE A 573 -16.53 -52.48 -10.46
C PHE A 573 -17.17 -53.83 -10.13
N SER A 574 -16.35 -54.83 -9.84
CA SER A 574 -16.81 -56.16 -9.43
C SER A 574 -15.93 -56.64 -8.28
N PRO A 575 -16.43 -56.65 -7.03
CA PRO A 575 -15.65 -57.12 -5.90
C PRO A 575 -15.36 -58.61 -6.02
N LEU A 576 -14.18 -59.04 -5.58
CA LEU A 576 -13.82 -60.46 -5.54
C LEU A 576 -14.65 -61.18 -4.47
N THR A 577 -15.36 -62.23 -4.86
CA THR A 577 -16.17 -63.03 -3.94
C THR A 577 -15.30 -63.95 -3.10
N GLY A 578 -15.56 -64.02 -1.79
CA GLY A 578 -14.90 -64.94 -0.86
C GLY A 578 -15.76 -65.16 0.39
N PRO A 579 -15.47 -66.19 1.20
CA PRO A 579 -16.20 -66.44 2.45
C PRO A 579 -15.88 -65.36 3.50
N LEU A 580 -16.88 -64.97 4.28
CA LEU A 580 -16.66 -64.16 5.49
C LEU A 580 -16.13 -65.03 6.61
N THR A 581 -15.25 -64.47 7.45
CA THR A 581 -14.70 -65.16 8.63
C THR A 581 -14.73 -64.25 9.84
N GLY A 582 -15.11 -64.79 11.00
CA GLY A 582 -15.15 -64.03 12.25
C GLY A 582 -16.54 -63.47 12.59
N ARG A 583 -16.58 -62.45 13.45
CA ARG A 583 -17.82 -61.94 14.06
C ARG A 583 -18.15 -60.54 13.54
N TYR A 584 -19.34 -60.35 12.98
CA TYR A 584 -19.78 -59.09 12.40
C TYR A 584 -20.88 -58.46 13.27
N LEU A 585 -20.68 -57.21 13.68
CA LEU A 585 -21.70 -56.45 14.42
C LEU A 585 -22.60 -55.73 13.42
N VAL A 586 -23.85 -56.17 13.27
CA VAL A 586 -24.86 -55.49 12.45
C VAL A 586 -25.69 -54.57 13.34
N VAL A 587 -25.56 -53.27 13.12
CA VAL A 587 -26.22 -52.22 13.92
C VAL A 587 -27.34 -51.58 13.12
N GLY A 588 -28.57 -51.59 13.66
CA GLY A 588 -29.73 -50.95 13.03
C GLY A 588 -30.82 -50.58 14.02
N SER A 589 -31.94 -50.06 13.53
CA SER A 589 -33.07 -49.63 14.37
C SER A 589 -34.00 -50.76 14.79
N GLY A 590 -33.84 -51.98 14.23
CA GLY A 590 -34.69 -53.14 14.48
C GLY A 590 -36.06 -53.09 13.78
N THR A 591 -36.34 -52.04 13.03
CA THR A 591 -37.64 -51.81 12.37
C THR A 591 -37.59 -51.95 10.84
N ASP A 592 -36.39 -51.93 10.25
CA ASP A 592 -36.23 -51.99 8.79
C ASP A 592 -35.92 -53.43 8.34
N PRO A 593 -36.73 -54.04 7.44
CA PRO A 593 -36.52 -55.42 6.99
C PRO A 593 -35.19 -55.62 6.25
N ARG A 594 -34.55 -54.54 5.77
CA ARG A 594 -33.23 -54.61 5.14
C ARG A 594 -32.12 -54.93 6.14
N GLN A 595 -32.29 -54.61 7.42
CA GLN A 595 -31.37 -55.02 8.48
C GLN A 595 -31.31 -56.55 8.58
N ASP A 596 -32.47 -57.21 8.54
CA ASP A 596 -32.55 -58.67 8.57
C ASP A 596 -31.92 -59.29 7.32
N ALA A 597 -32.17 -58.71 6.15
CA ALA A 597 -31.59 -59.17 4.90
C ALA A 597 -30.06 -59.07 4.89
N VAL A 598 -29.48 -57.97 5.40
CA VAL A 598 -28.03 -57.79 5.50
C VAL A 598 -27.43 -58.78 6.49
N ALA A 599 -28.03 -58.93 7.67
CA ALA A 599 -27.56 -59.90 8.67
C ALA A 599 -27.64 -61.34 8.14
N HIS A 600 -28.73 -61.72 7.47
CA HIS A 600 -28.87 -63.03 6.86
C HIS A 600 -27.81 -63.28 5.78
N ALA A 601 -27.57 -62.30 4.90
CA ALA A 601 -26.53 -62.41 3.87
C ALA A 601 -25.13 -62.61 4.48
N VAL A 602 -24.82 -61.94 5.59
CA VAL A 602 -23.54 -62.13 6.32
C VAL A 602 -23.43 -63.56 6.87
N GLU A 603 -24.50 -64.09 7.45
CA GLU A 603 -24.55 -65.48 7.93
C GLU A 603 -24.38 -66.50 6.80
N GLU A 604 -25.11 -66.32 5.69
CA GLU A 604 -25.00 -67.18 4.50
C GLU A 604 -23.62 -67.16 3.87
N ALA A 605 -22.91 -66.03 3.92
CA ALA A 605 -21.55 -65.89 3.44
C ALA A 605 -20.48 -66.45 4.41
N GLY A 606 -20.87 -66.96 5.59
CA GLY A 606 -19.98 -67.64 6.54
C GLY A 606 -19.58 -66.83 7.78
N GLY A 607 -20.09 -65.60 7.94
CA GLY A 607 -19.83 -64.75 9.10
C GLY A 607 -20.76 -65.04 10.28
N SER A 608 -20.27 -64.88 11.52
CA SER A 608 -21.13 -64.93 12.71
C SER A 608 -21.70 -63.53 13.00
N VAL A 609 -23.02 -63.38 13.06
CA VAL A 609 -23.65 -62.06 13.28
C VAL A 609 -23.97 -61.82 14.75
N LEU A 610 -23.55 -60.64 15.23
CA LEU A 610 -24.04 -60.02 16.46
C LEU A 610 -24.97 -58.87 16.07
N ARG A 611 -26.22 -58.89 16.54
CA ARG A 611 -27.20 -57.84 16.24
C ARG A 611 -27.25 -56.84 17.39
N LEU A 612 -27.20 -55.55 17.05
CA LEU A 612 -27.42 -54.47 17.99
C LEU A 612 -28.53 -53.57 17.46
N THR A 613 -29.57 -53.41 18.27
CA THR A 613 -30.72 -52.54 17.96
C THR A 613 -30.62 -51.28 18.78
N THR A 614 -30.55 -50.12 18.13
CA THR A 614 -30.45 -48.82 18.81
C THR A 614 -31.07 -47.71 17.96
N ASP A 615 -31.68 -46.74 18.62
CA ASP A 615 -32.08 -45.46 18.02
C ASP A 615 -30.92 -44.46 17.93
N ALA A 616 -29.76 -44.79 18.53
CA ALA A 616 -28.47 -44.06 18.52
C ALA A 616 -28.62 -42.54 18.73
N THR A 617 -29.58 -42.14 19.55
CA THR A 617 -29.88 -40.73 19.80
C THR A 617 -28.81 -40.08 20.69
N PRO A 618 -28.66 -38.74 20.63
CA PRO A 618 -27.58 -37.99 21.31
C PRO A 618 -27.42 -38.31 22.80
N GLY A 619 -28.54 -38.56 23.50
CA GLY A 619 -28.57 -38.88 24.92
C GLY A 619 -28.13 -40.31 25.28
N GLN A 620 -27.81 -41.15 24.29
CA GLN A 620 -27.51 -42.57 24.49
C GLN A 620 -26.05 -42.95 24.30
N ARG A 621 -25.15 -42.03 23.90
CA ARG A 621 -23.72 -42.32 23.63
C ARG A 621 -23.05 -43.16 24.73
N ALA A 622 -23.19 -42.75 26.00
CA ALA A 622 -22.58 -43.46 27.12
C ALA A 622 -23.16 -44.85 27.36
N ARG A 623 -24.49 -45.01 27.20
CA ARG A 623 -25.19 -46.29 27.32
C ARG A 623 -24.79 -47.23 26.18
N LEU A 624 -24.79 -46.73 24.94
CA LEU A 624 -24.41 -47.47 23.76
C LEU A 624 -22.94 -47.92 23.86
N ALA A 625 -22.04 -47.05 24.31
CA ALA A 625 -20.64 -47.41 24.56
C ALA A 625 -20.50 -48.52 25.61
N GLN A 626 -21.30 -48.49 26.69
CA GLN A 626 -21.31 -49.57 27.68
C GLN A 626 -21.81 -50.89 27.08
N GLU A 627 -22.94 -50.87 26.38
CA GLU A 627 -23.51 -52.06 25.73
C GLU A 627 -22.54 -52.67 24.71
N LEU A 628 -21.82 -51.83 23.95
CA LEU A 628 -20.77 -52.25 23.03
C LEU A 628 -19.59 -52.92 23.75
N ARG A 629 -19.14 -52.40 24.90
CA ARG A 629 -18.06 -53.04 25.69
C ARG A 629 -18.44 -54.42 26.21
N GLU A 630 -19.71 -54.60 26.55
CA GLU A 630 -20.24 -55.84 27.13
C GLU A 630 -20.56 -56.90 26.06
N SER A 631 -21.00 -56.50 24.87
CA SER A 631 -21.54 -57.41 23.86
C SER A 631 -20.71 -57.57 22.59
N ALA A 632 -19.90 -56.57 22.21
CA ALA A 632 -19.26 -56.48 20.88
C ALA A 632 -17.72 -56.66 20.91
N GLN A 633 -17.21 -57.48 21.82
CA GLN A 633 -15.79 -57.83 21.86
C GLN A 633 -15.40 -58.75 20.68
N ASP A 634 -14.19 -58.57 20.17
CA ASP A 634 -13.57 -59.34 19.08
C ASP A 634 -14.39 -59.36 17.77
N VAL A 635 -15.04 -58.24 17.43
CA VAL A 635 -15.74 -58.09 16.15
C VAL A 635 -14.75 -57.82 15.01
N THR A 636 -14.93 -58.53 13.91
CA THR A 636 -14.17 -58.42 12.66
C THR A 636 -14.51 -57.14 11.91
N ALA A 637 -15.78 -56.75 11.88
CA ALA A 637 -16.24 -55.50 11.30
C ALA A 637 -17.59 -55.09 11.90
N VAL A 638 -17.88 -53.79 11.84
CA VAL A 638 -19.17 -53.21 12.20
C VAL A 638 -19.90 -52.80 10.92
N VAL A 639 -21.11 -53.30 10.71
CA VAL A 639 -21.97 -52.98 9.55
C VAL A 639 -23.15 -52.16 10.07
N SER A 640 -23.10 -50.85 9.86
CA SER A 640 -24.17 -49.94 10.26
C SER A 640 -25.20 -49.81 9.14
N VAL A 641 -26.40 -50.31 9.38
CA VAL A 641 -27.59 -50.10 8.55
C VAL A 641 -28.54 -49.10 9.21
N LEU A 642 -28.08 -48.36 10.23
CA LEU A 642 -28.88 -47.35 10.93
C LEU A 642 -29.51 -46.38 9.94
N ALA A 643 -28.73 -45.86 9.00
CA ALA A 643 -29.20 -44.90 8.00
C ALA A 643 -30.42 -45.39 7.20
N LEU A 644 -30.64 -46.70 7.06
CA LEU A 644 -31.75 -47.25 6.27
C LEU A 644 -33.13 -46.99 6.87
N GLN A 645 -33.26 -46.75 8.18
CA GLN A 645 -34.57 -46.66 8.84
C GLN A 645 -35.54 -45.73 8.10
N ALA A 646 -36.60 -46.31 7.53
CA ALA A 646 -37.73 -45.55 7.01
C ALA A 646 -38.55 -44.96 8.17
N ARG A 647 -38.87 -43.66 8.10
CA ARG A 647 -39.84 -43.00 9.00
C ARG A 647 -41.04 -42.49 8.20
N ASP A 648 -42.22 -42.55 8.81
CA ASP A 648 -43.49 -42.12 8.21
C ASP A 648 -43.43 -40.65 7.74
N ALA A 649 -44.10 -40.38 6.61
CA ALA A 649 -43.99 -39.16 5.81
C ALA A 649 -44.46 -37.83 6.46
N GLY A 650 -44.69 -37.81 7.77
CA GLY A 650 -45.18 -36.64 8.52
C GLY A 650 -44.19 -36.01 9.51
N GLU A 651 -43.14 -36.73 9.92
CA GLU A 651 -42.12 -36.28 10.89
C GLU A 651 -40.71 -36.58 10.34
N HIS A 652 -40.39 -36.11 9.13
CA HIS A 652 -39.07 -36.29 8.53
C HIS A 652 -38.01 -35.44 9.23
N ASP A 653 -37.37 -36.02 10.24
CA ASP A 653 -36.08 -35.52 10.72
C ASP A 653 -34.97 -35.96 9.76
N GLU A 654 -34.71 -35.14 8.75
CA GLU A 654 -33.67 -35.36 7.73
C GLU A 654 -32.25 -35.49 8.34
N LEU A 655 -32.07 -35.06 9.59
CA LEU A 655 -30.80 -35.17 10.32
C LEU A 655 -30.58 -36.53 10.96
N TRP A 656 -31.64 -37.33 11.14
CA TRP A 656 -31.59 -38.52 11.98
C TRP A 656 -30.49 -39.49 11.54
N ALA A 657 -30.38 -39.80 10.24
CA ALA A 657 -29.39 -40.75 9.72
C ALA A 657 -27.94 -40.31 10.02
N ALA A 658 -27.65 -39.00 9.89
CA ALA A 658 -26.35 -38.44 10.19
C ALA A 658 -26.07 -38.41 11.71
N THR A 659 -27.08 -38.06 12.51
CA THR A 659 -26.98 -38.05 13.99
C THR A 659 -26.77 -39.45 14.56
N ALA A 660 -27.53 -40.45 14.09
CA ALA A 660 -27.39 -41.84 14.51
C ALA A 660 -26.01 -42.41 14.13
N THR A 661 -25.53 -42.08 12.92
CA THR A 661 -24.18 -42.44 12.46
C THR A 661 -23.10 -41.81 13.33
N LEU A 662 -23.24 -40.52 13.66
CA LEU A 662 -22.32 -39.80 14.56
C LEU A 662 -22.28 -40.45 15.94
N GLY A 663 -23.45 -40.73 16.53
CA GLY A 663 -23.58 -41.37 17.84
C GLY A 663 -22.93 -42.76 17.88
N LEU A 664 -23.15 -43.58 16.86
CA LEU A 664 -22.50 -44.90 16.75
C LEU A 664 -20.98 -44.79 16.64
N HIS A 665 -20.48 -43.90 15.76
CA HIS A 665 -19.03 -43.69 15.59
C HIS A 665 -18.35 -43.29 16.91
N GLN A 666 -18.98 -42.37 17.65
CA GLN A 666 -18.50 -41.91 18.94
C GLN A 666 -18.55 -43.00 20.00
N ALA A 667 -19.65 -43.76 20.08
CA ALA A 667 -19.80 -44.85 21.02
C ALA A 667 -18.80 -46.00 20.79
N LEU A 668 -18.48 -46.31 19.52
CA LEU A 668 -17.41 -47.27 19.17
C LEU A 668 -16.04 -46.78 19.66
N GLY A 669 -15.75 -45.49 19.49
CA GLY A 669 -14.54 -44.86 20.02
C GLY A 669 -14.44 -44.93 21.54
N ASP A 670 -15.53 -44.59 22.25
CA ASP A 670 -15.61 -44.66 23.72
C ASP A 670 -15.54 -46.10 24.25
N ALA A 671 -15.96 -47.08 23.45
CA ALA A 671 -15.87 -48.50 23.77
C ALA A 671 -14.49 -49.11 23.47
N GLY A 672 -13.61 -48.39 22.76
CA GLY A 672 -12.31 -48.90 22.33
C GLY A 672 -12.39 -49.99 21.24
N ILE A 673 -13.46 -49.98 20.44
CA ILE A 673 -13.66 -50.93 19.35
C ILE A 673 -13.05 -50.35 18.08
N ASP A 674 -11.92 -50.92 17.65
CA ASP A 674 -11.18 -50.46 16.47
C ASP A 674 -11.51 -51.20 15.17
N ALA A 675 -12.54 -52.06 15.19
CA ALA A 675 -12.98 -52.80 14.01
C ALA A 675 -13.46 -51.85 12.88
N PRO A 676 -13.25 -52.21 11.59
CA PRO A 676 -13.71 -51.41 10.46
C PRO A 676 -15.23 -51.17 10.49
N LEU A 677 -15.63 -49.90 10.46
CA LEU A 677 -17.00 -49.45 10.37
C LEU A 677 -17.41 -49.23 8.91
N TRP A 678 -18.36 -50.04 8.44
CA TRP A 678 -19.03 -49.92 7.17
C TRP A 678 -20.37 -49.20 7.35
N LEU A 679 -20.53 -48.08 6.67
CA LEU A 679 -21.77 -47.29 6.67
C LEU A 679 -22.60 -47.65 5.45
N VAL A 680 -23.77 -48.25 5.68
CA VAL A 680 -24.68 -48.69 4.63
C VAL A 680 -25.81 -47.68 4.48
N THR A 681 -25.93 -47.11 3.28
CA THR A 681 -26.99 -46.17 2.90
C THR A 681 -27.87 -46.75 1.81
N SER A 682 -28.98 -46.07 1.49
CA SER A 682 -29.84 -46.43 0.36
C SER A 682 -30.11 -45.20 -0.50
N GLU A 683 -29.84 -45.30 -1.80
CA GLU A 683 -30.04 -44.23 -2.77
C GLU A 683 -29.40 -42.89 -2.34
N ALA A 684 -28.33 -42.90 -1.56
CA ALA A 684 -27.63 -41.69 -1.11
C ALA A 684 -26.94 -40.94 -2.25
N VAL A 685 -26.59 -41.67 -3.31
CA VAL A 685 -25.79 -41.19 -4.43
C VAL A 685 -26.42 -41.61 -5.76
N ALA A 686 -26.37 -40.73 -6.74
CA ALA A 686 -26.75 -41.03 -8.11
C ALA A 686 -25.54 -41.56 -8.89
N VAL A 687 -25.66 -42.75 -9.49
CA VAL A 687 -24.64 -43.31 -10.41
C VAL A 687 -24.82 -42.71 -11.80
N GLU A 688 -26.08 -42.58 -12.22
CA GLU A 688 -26.50 -41.88 -13.44
C GLU A 688 -27.39 -40.67 -13.08
N ASP A 689 -27.49 -39.68 -13.98
CA ASP A 689 -28.24 -38.44 -13.71
C ASP A 689 -29.74 -38.67 -13.42
N ALA A 690 -30.31 -39.78 -13.88
CA ALA A 690 -31.71 -40.16 -13.67
C ALA A 690 -31.95 -41.00 -12.41
N ASP A 691 -30.90 -41.42 -11.71
CA ASP A 691 -31.03 -42.22 -10.50
C ASP A 691 -31.70 -41.43 -9.37
N PRO A 692 -32.49 -42.11 -8.51
CA PRO A 692 -32.95 -41.49 -7.28
C PRO A 692 -31.75 -41.13 -6.39
N ALA A 693 -31.84 -39.96 -5.77
CA ALA A 693 -30.88 -39.48 -4.77
C ALA A 693 -31.63 -39.00 -3.53
N ASP A 694 -31.27 -39.52 -2.36
CA ASP A 694 -31.81 -39.16 -1.07
C ASP A 694 -30.85 -38.26 -0.27
N PRO A 695 -31.15 -36.95 -0.14
CA PRO A 695 -30.36 -36.01 0.62
C PRO A 695 -30.13 -36.40 2.08
N ALA A 696 -31.10 -37.03 2.75
CA ALA A 696 -30.91 -37.46 4.14
C ALA A 696 -29.86 -38.57 4.25
N GLN A 697 -29.87 -39.53 3.31
CA GLN A 697 -28.88 -40.59 3.19
C GLN A 697 -27.51 -40.04 2.77
N ALA A 698 -27.48 -39.03 1.89
CA ALA A 698 -26.25 -38.38 1.44
C ALA A 698 -25.48 -37.68 2.57
N MET A 699 -26.17 -37.22 3.62
CA MET A 699 -25.51 -36.64 4.80
C MET A 699 -24.56 -37.64 5.48
N VAL A 700 -24.91 -38.94 5.49
CA VAL A 700 -24.07 -40.03 6.00
C VAL A 700 -22.78 -40.15 5.20
N TRP A 701 -22.85 -40.00 3.86
CA TRP A 701 -21.66 -39.94 3.00
C TRP A 701 -20.77 -38.74 3.31
N GLY A 702 -21.37 -37.57 3.54
CA GLY A 702 -20.66 -36.36 3.93
C GLY A 702 -19.85 -36.54 5.21
N ILE A 703 -20.52 -36.91 6.32
CA ILE A 703 -19.84 -37.09 7.61
C ILE A 703 -18.92 -38.32 7.64
N GLY A 704 -19.29 -39.41 6.96
CA GLY A 704 -18.50 -40.64 6.88
C GLY A 704 -17.14 -40.44 6.23
N ARG A 705 -17.06 -39.65 5.14
CA ARG A 705 -15.75 -39.30 4.53
C ARG A 705 -14.83 -38.54 5.49
N VAL A 706 -15.40 -37.73 6.39
CA VAL A 706 -14.63 -37.05 7.45
C VAL A 706 -14.23 -38.02 8.57
N MET A 707 -15.10 -38.96 8.95
CA MET A 707 -14.72 -40.07 9.84
C MET A 707 -13.53 -40.86 9.30
N GLY A 708 -13.51 -41.14 7.99
CA GLY A 708 -12.37 -41.78 7.32
C GLY A 708 -11.09 -40.93 7.29
N LEU A 709 -11.18 -39.62 7.48
CA LEU A 709 -10.02 -38.72 7.64
C LEU A 709 -9.52 -38.67 9.08
N GLU A 710 -10.42 -38.64 10.06
CA GLU A 710 -10.07 -38.42 11.48
C GLU A 710 -9.82 -39.70 12.27
N ALA A 711 -10.46 -40.81 11.86
CA ALA A 711 -10.30 -42.13 12.47
C ALA A 711 -10.01 -43.20 11.39
N PRO A 712 -8.90 -43.07 10.63
CA PRO A 712 -8.62 -43.89 9.44
C PRO A 712 -8.49 -45.39 9.75
N ALA A 713 -8.04 -45.75 10.96
CA ALA A 713 -7.89 -47.14 11.41
C ALA A 713 -9.22 -47.88 11.58
N ARG A 714 -10.31 -47.16 11.91
CA ARG A 714 -11.66 -47.72 12.08
C ARG A 714 -12.52 -47.61 10.83
N TRP A 715 -11.99 -47.08 9.73
CA TRP A 715 -12.80 -46.79 8.55
C TRP A 715 -12.91 -48.02 7.64
N GLY A 716 -14.11 -48.60 7.55
CA GLY A 716 -14.43 -49.69 6.64
C GLY A 716 -14.79 -49.17 5.25
N GLY A 717 -15.77 -48.27 5.18
CA GLY A 717 -16.18 -47.64 3.92
C GLY A 717 -17.67 -47.28 3.88
N LEU A 718 -18.11 -46.81 2.72
CA LEU A 718 -19.48 -46.44 2.38
C LEU A 718 -20.02 -47.40 1.32
N LEU A 719 -21.15 -48.02 1.61
CA LEU A 719 -21.89 -48.90 0.69
C LEU A 719 -23.28 -48.34 0.47
N ASP A 720 -23.59 -47.94 -0.76
CA ASP A 720 -24.92 -47.44 -1.11
C ASP A 720 -25.76 -48.50 -1.82
N LEU A 721 -26.94 -48.79 -1.28
CA LEU A 721 -27.88 -49.80 -1.77
C LEU A 721 -28.97 -49.17 -2.65
N PRO A 722 -29.62 -49.94 -3.54
CA PRO A 722 -30.86 -49.50 -4.17
C PRO A 722 -32.03 -49.54 -3.17
N GLY A 723 -33.10 -48.79 -3.43
CA GLY A 723 -34.29 -48.78 -2.56
C GLY A 723 -34.95 -50.15 -2.39
N GLN A 724 -34.82 -51.04 -3.39
CA GLN A 724 -35.27 -52.43 -3.33
C GLN A 724 -34.08 -53.40 -3.38
N LEU A 725 -33.95 -54.24 -2.35
CA LEU A 725 -32.86 -55.21 -2.28
C LEU A 725 -33.14 -56.45 -3.15
N ALA A 726 -32.08 -56.91 -3.81
CA ALA A 726 -32.07 -58.15 -4.56
C ALA A 726 -30.83 -58.98 -4.17
N GLU A 727 -30.90 -60.30 -4.35
CA GLU A 727 -29.83 -61.23 -3.97
C GLU A 727 -28.44 -60.87 -4.55
N PRO A 728 -28.30 -60.44 -5.83
CA PRO A 728 -26.98 -60.04 -6.36
C PRO A 728 -26.35 -58.87 -5.60
N VAL A 729 -27.17 -57.92 -5.11
CA VAL A 729 -26.71 -56.76 -4.33
C VAL A 729 -26.15 -57.22 -2.98
N LEU A 730 -26.85 -58.12 -2.30
CA LEU A 730 -26.41 -58.68 -1.02
C LEU A 730 -25.12 -59.49 -1.16
N ARG A 731 -24.95 -60.25 -2.25
CA ARG A 731 -23.69 -60.96 -2.54
C ARG A 731 -22.51 -60.00 -2.78
N HIS A 732 -22.74 -58.88 -3.45
CA HIS A 732 -21.68 -57.87 -3.63
C HIS A 732 -21.37 -57.13 -2.33
N LEU A 733 -22.38 -56.89 -1.47
CA LEU A 733 -22.19 -56.33 -0.14
C LEU A 733 -21.27 -57.24 0.69
N THR A 734 -21.56 -58.54 0.77
CA THR A 734 -20.73 -59.48 1.53
C THR A 734 -19.35 -59.66 0.92
N ALA A 735 -19.21 -59.62 -0.41
CA ALA A 735 -17.90 -59.59 -1.06
C ALA A 735 -17.05 -58.37 -0.66
N CYS A 736 -17.65 -57.19 -0.50
CA CYS A 736 -16.95 -56.01 0.01
C CYS A 736 -16.52 -56.20 1.47
N LEU A 737 -17.41 -56.74 2.32
CA LEU A 737 -17.11 -57.04 3.73
C LEU A 737 -16.02 -58.12 3.91
N ALA A 738 -15.83 -59.00 2.91
CA ALA A 738 -14.79 -60.01 2.87
C ALA A 738 -13.41 -59.46 2.43
N GLY A 739 -13.31 -58.16 2.14
CA GLY A 739 -12.10 -57.53 1.60
C GLY A 739 -11.96 -57.64 0.08
N GLY A 740 -12.99 -58.15 -0.63
CA GLY A 740 -13.02 -58.25 -2.09
C GLY A 740 -12.99 -56.91 -2.83
N ALA A 741 -13.17 -55.82 -2.09
CA ALA A 741 -13.07 -54.44 -2.57
C ALA A 741 -11.61 -53.92 -2.62
N GLY A 742 -10.65 -54.60 -2.00
CA GLY A 742 -9.28 -54.05 -1.85
C GLY A 742 -9.29 -52.73 -1.07
N ASP A 743 -8.67 -51.70 -1.64
CA ASP A 743 -8.59 -50.35 -1.06
C ASP A 743 -9.84 -49.48 -1.34
N GLU A 744 -10.82 -49.99 -2.10
CA GLU A 744 -12.06 -49.25 -2.42
C GLU A 744 -12.94 -49.10 -1.18
N ASP A 745 -13.29 -47.85 -0.85
CA ASP A 745 -14.04 -47.51 0.37
C ASP A 745 -15.32 -46.71 0.11
N GLN A 746 -15.69 -46.49 -1.15
CA GLN A 746 -16.85 -45.70 -1.58
C GLN A 746 -17.51 -46.38 -2.78
N ILE A 747 -18.53 -47.20 -2.51
CA ILE A 747 -19.10 -48.14 -3.50
C ILE A 747 -20.63 -47.99 -3.56
N ALA A 748 -21.17 -47.86 -4.76
CA ALA A 748 -22.60 -47.95 -5.03
C ALA A 748 -22.93 -49.34 -5.59
N LEU A 749 -23.76 -50.09 -4.87
CA LEU A 749 -24.25 -51.41 -5.27
C LEU A 749 -25.59 -51.24 -5.98
N ARG A 750 -25.74 -51.84 -7.17
CA ARG A 750 -26.97 -51.79 -7.98
C ARG A 750 -27.31 -53.19 -8.46
N ALA A 751 -28.55 -53.39 -8.94
CA ALA A 751 -29.04 -54.70 -9.38
C ALA A 751 -28.20 -55.32 -10.51
N PHE A 752 -27.59 -54.49 -11.36
CA PHE A 752 -26.81 -54.90 -12.53
C PHE A 752 -25.30 -54.66 -12.42
N GLY A 753 -24.77 -54.44 -11.20
CA GLY A 753 -23.33 -54.28 -10.98
C GLY A 753 -22.99 -53.36 -9.81
N SER A 754 -21.71 -53.32 -9.44
CA SER A 754 -21.19 -52.38 -8.45
C SER A 754 -20.44 -51.26 -9.15
N HIS A 755 -20.37 -50.08 -8.51
CA HIS A 755 -19.66 -48.92 -9.04
C HIS A 755 -18.79 -48.29 -7.96
N VAL A 756 -17.58 -47.90 -8.32
CA VAL A 756 -16.65 -47.20 -7.42
C VAL A 756 -16.56 -45.72 -7.78
N ARG A 757 -16.36 -44.89 -6.75
CA ARG A 757 -16.37 -43.44 -6.88
C ARG A 757 -14.99 -42.91 -7.29
N ARG A 758 -14.93 -42.07 -8.31
CA ARG A 758 -13.71 -41.38 -8.76
C ARG A 758 -13.94 -39.88 -8.91
N LEU A 759 -12.93 -39.08 -8.58
CA LEU A 759 -12.86 -37.67 -8.89
C LEU A 759 -12.05 -37.51 -10.17
N VAL A 760 -12.66 -36.97 -11.21
CA VAL A 760 -12.02 -36.79 -12.52
C VAL A 760 -12.09 -35.32 -12.95
N LYS A 761 -11.23 -34.90 -13.89
CA LYS A 761 -11.34 -33.57 -14.50
C LYS A 761 -12.65 -33.45 -15.31
N ALA A 762 -13.25 -32.27 -15.27
CA ALA A 762 -14.49 -31.93 -15.99
C ALA A 762 -14.29 -30.69 -16.88
N PRO A 763 -13.45 -30.79 -17.94
CA PRO A 763 -13.23 -29.66 -18.84
C PRO A 763 -14.56 -29.26 -19.51
N PRO A 764 -14.81 -27.96 -19.73
CA PRO A 764 -16.04 -27.50 -20.37
C PRO A 764 -16.09 -27.99 -21.82
N ALA A 765 -17.24 -28.47 -22.27
CA ALA A 765 -17.43 -28.85 -23.68
C ALA A 765 -17.47 -27.59 -24.56
N PRO A 766 -16.82 -27.60 -25.74
CA PRO A 766 -16.87 -26.48 -26.66
C PRO A 766 -18.28 -26.32 -27.26
N GLY A 767 -18.74 -25.08 -27.44
CA GLY A 767 -20.00 -24.77 -28.11
C GLY A 767 -21.25 -24.80 -27.22
N ALA A 768 -21.11 -24.79 -25.90
CA ALA A 768 -22.25 -24.59 -24.99
C ALA A 768 -22.88 -23.21 -25.20
N THR A 769 -24.22 -23.16 -25.20
CA THR A 769 -24.96 -21.90 -25.25
C THR A 769 -24.73 -21.15 -23.93
N PRO A 770 -24.26 -19.89 -23.97
CA PRO A 770 -24.11 -19.10 -22.76
C PRO A 770 -25.43 -19.00 -22.00
N TRP A 771 -25.39 -19.27 -20.70
CA TRP A 771 -26.50 -19.02 -19.81
C TRP A 771 -26.61 -17.51 -19.53
N GLU A 772 -27.82 -16.97 -19.69
CA GLU A 772 -28.13 -15.58 -19.35
C GLU A 772 -29.19 -15.56 -18.24
N SER A 773 -29.04 -14.62 -17.30
CA SER A 773 -30.02 -14.44 -16.23
C SER A 773 -31.10 -13.46 -16.70
N ALA A 774 -32.35 -13.69 -16.30
CA ALA A 774 -33.46 -12.78 -16.61
C ALA A 774 -34.52 -12.83 -15.50
N GLY A 775 -35.29 -11.76 -15.35
CA GLY A 775 -36.36 -11.65 -14.35
C GLY A 775 -35.86 -11.59 -12.91
N THR A 776 -36.60 -12.19 -12.00
CA THR A 776 -36.34 -12.13 -10.56
C THR A 776 -35.40 -13.25 -10.10
N ALA A 777 -34.30 -12.88 -9.43
CA ALA A 777 -33.37 -13.81 -8.79
C ALA A 777 -33.41 -13.69 -7.25
N LEU A 778 -33.63 -14.83 -6.58
CA LEU A 778 -33.59 -14.96 -5.13
C LEU A 778 -32.22 -15.46 -4.68
N VAL A 779 -31.46 -14.62 -3.96
CA VAL A 779 -30.11 -14.95 -3.48
C VAL A 779 -30.11 -15.05 -1.96
N THR A 780 -30.02 -16.27 -1.43
CA THR A 780 -29.94 -16.50 0.03
C THR A 780 -28.50 -16.41 0.51
N GLY A 781 -28.27 -15.78 1.67
CA GLY A 781 -26.92 -15.37 2.04
C GLY A 781 -26.41 -14.18 1.21
N GLY A 782 -27.31 -13.49 0.50
CA GLY A 782 -27.01 -12.44 -0.48
C GLY A 782 -26.32 -11.20 0.12
N THR A 783 -26.42 -11.01 1.44
CA THR A 783 -25.74 -9.93 2.16
C THR A 783 -24.37 -10.33 2.73
N GLY A 784 -23.95 -11.60 2.55
CA GLY A 784 -22.60 -12.06 2.87
C GLY A 784 -21.61 -11.72 1.76
N ALA A 785 -20.31 -11.85 2.02
CA ALA A 785 -19.27 -11.46 1.06
C ALA A 785 -19.38 -12.20 -0.29
N LEU A 786 -19.62 -13.51 -0.28
CA LEU A 786 -19.88 -14.28 -1.52
C LEU A 786 -21.19 -13.87 -2.19
N GLY A 787 -22.23 -13.60 -1.40
CA GLY A 787 -23.52 -13.13 -1.88
C GLY A 787 -23.41 -11.84 -2.69
N ALA A 788 -22.58 -10.89 -2.23
CA ALA A 788 -22.33 -9.65 -2.94
C ALA A 788 -21.62 -9.87 -4.30
N HIS A 789 -20.65 -10.79 -4.37
CA HIS A 789 -19.99 -11.15 -5.63
C HIS A 789 -20.97 -11.80 -6.62
N VAL A 790 -21.83 -12.71 -6.14
CA VAL A 790 -22.86 -13.35 -6.98
C VAL A 790 -23.91 -12.35 -7.43
N ALA A 791 -24.36 -11.44 -6.57
CA ALA A 791 -25.31 -10.40 -6.94
C ALA A 791 -24.78 -9.50 -8.05
N ARG A 792 -23.50 -9.10 -7.98
CA ARG A 792 -22.83 -8.32 -9.04
C ARG A 792 -22.76 -9.09 -10.35
N HIS A 793 -22.43 -10.38 -10.29
CA HIS A 793 -22.42 -11.25 -11.48
C HIS A 793 -23.80 -11.28 -12.13
N LEU A 794 -24.85 -11.54 -11.33
CA LEU A 794 -26.22 -11.62 -11.80
C LEU A 794 -26.76 -10.32 -12.41
N ALA A 795 -26.42 -9.17 -11.81
CA ALA A 795 -26.75 -7.87 -12.39
C ALA A 795 -26.09 -7.69 -13.77
N ARG A 796 -24.79 -8.04 -13.90
CA ARG A 796 -24.07 -7.95 -15.18
C ARG A 796 -24.59 -8.91 -16.24
N THR A 797 -25.13 -10.05 -15.84
CA THR A 797 -25.71 -11.06 -16.76
C THR A 797 -27.18 -10.84 -17.08
N GLY A 798 -27.78 -9.70 -16.69
CA GLY A 798 -29.13 -9.30 -17.13
C GLY A 798 -30.28 -9.54 -16.15
N THR A 799 -30.02 -9.74 -14.86
CA THR A 799 -31.09 -9.91 -13.87
C THR A 799 -31.85 -8.60 -13.61
N ASP A 800 -33.16 -8.59 -13.81
CA ASP A 800 -34.00 -7.41 -13.65
C ASP A 800 -34.25 -7.06 -12.17
N HIS A 801 -34.47 -8.07 -11.33
CA HIS A 801 -34.76 -7.91 -9.90
C HIS A 801 -33.96 -8.87 -9.03
N LEU A 802 -33.07 -8.32 -8.19
CA LEU A 802 -32.28 -9.05 -7.21
C LEU A 802 -32.94 -9.00 -5.82
N VAL A 803 -33.38 -10.15 -5.32
CA VAL A 803 -33.89 -10.30 -3.94
C VAL A 803 -32.79 -10.92 -3.07
N LEU A 804 -32.11 -10.08 -2.30
CA LEU A 804 -31.00 -10.48 -1.43
C LEU A 804 -31.52 -10.79 -0.02
N VAL A 805 -31.44 -12.06 0.37
CA VAL A 805 -32.04 -12.57 1.61
C VAL A 805 -30.99 -12.88 2.68
N GLY A 806 -31.25 -12.42 3.91
CA GLY A 806 -30.48 -12.80 5.10
C GLY A 806 -31.24 -12.53 6.40
N ARG A 807 -30.82 -13.17 7.50
CA ARG A 807 -31.49 -13.06 8.82
C ARG A 807 -31.54 -11.64 9.39
N SER A 808 -30.56 -10.80 9.02
CA SER A 808 -30.40 -9.44 9.54
C SER A 808 -31.07 -8.37 8.66
N GLY A 809 -31.80 -8.75 7.62
CA GLY A 809 -32.74 -7.85 6.93
C GLY A 809 -32.20 -6.52 6.41
N GLY A 810 -30.90 -6.44 6.11
CA GLY A 810 -30.28 -5.22 5.58
C GLY A 810 -29.68 -4.24 6.60
N GLN A 811 -29.24 -4.72 7.77
CA GLN A 811 -28.31 -4.02 8.69
C GLN A 811 -26.81 -4.30 8.38
N ALA A 812 -26.50 -4.81 7.18
CA ALA A 812 -25.13 -5.17 6.80
C ALA A 812 -24.27 -3.92 6.53
N PRO A 813 -23.01 -3.87 7.01
CA PRO A 813 -22.03 -2.89 6.56
C PRO A 813 -21.98 -2.88 5.03
N HIS A 814 -21.86 -1.72 4.39
CA HIS A 814 -21.81 -1.55 2.93
C HIS A 814 -23.10 -1.84 2.14
N ARG A 815 -24.27 -2.01 2.79
CA ARG A 815 -25.54 -2.20 2.07
C ARG A 815 -25.82 -1.09 1.04
N ALA A 816 -25.73 0.18 1.45
CA ALA A 816 -26.07 1.31 0.58
C ALA A 816 -25.13 1.38 -0.64
N GLU A 817 -23.85 1.06 -0.45
CA GLU A 817 -22.86 0.99 -1.53
C GLU A 817 -23.18 -0.15 -2.50
N LEU A 818 -23.50 -1.34 -1.99
CA LEU A 818 -23.88 -2.49 -2.82
C LEU A 818 -25.20 -2.23 -3.56
N GLU A 819 -26.19 -1.62 -2.91
CA GLU A 819 -27.47 -1.25 -3.52
C GLU A 819 -27.27 -0.24 -4.66
N ALA A 820 -26.46 0.79 -4.45
CA ALA A 820 -26.13 1.78 -5.47
C ALA A 820 -25.38 1.14 -6.65
N GLU A 821 -24.41 0.26 -6.38
CA GLU A 821 -23.65 -0.44 -7.43
C GLU A 821 -24.54 -1.34 -8.28
N LEU A 822 -25.37 -2.19 -7.66
CA LEU A 822 -26.26 -3.10 -8.37
C LEU A 822 -27.34 -2.34 -9.16
N THR A 823 -27.82 -1.22 -8.62
CA THR A 823 -28.76 -0.33 -9.33
C THR A 823 -28.09 0.34 -10.53
N ALA A 824 -26.83 0.77 -10.40
CA ALA A 824 -26.05 1.31 -11.52
C ALA A 824 -25.78 0.27 -12.63
N LEU A 825 -25.73 -1.01 -12.27
CA LEU A 825 -25.67 -2.14 -13.22
C LEU A 825 -27.03 -2.47 -13.86
N GLY A 826 -28.10 -1.78 -13.48
CA GLY A 826 -29.43 -1.91 -14.10
C GLY A 826 -30.42 -2.83 -13.37
N ALA A 827 -30.02 -3.43 -12.24
CA ALA A 827 -30.89 -4.32 -11.48
C ALA A 827 -31.67 -3.56 -10.39
N ARG A 828 -32.97 -3.82 -10.26
CA ARG A 828 -33.74 -3.43 -9.08
C ARG A 828 -33.33 -4.33 -7.91
N VAL A 829 -33.14 -3.79 -6.71
CA VAL A 829 -32.67 -4.57 -5.55
C VAL A 829 -33.70 -4.57 -4.43
N THR A 830 -33.89 -5.71 -3.77
CA THR A 830 -34.70 -5.84 -2.54
C THR A 830 -33.93 -6.62 -1.51
N PHE A 831 -33.65 -5.98 -0.37
CA PHE A 831 -33.09 -6.66 0.80
C PHE A 831 -34.21 -7.18 1.68
N ALA A 832 -34.29 -8.49 1.89
CA ALA A 832 -35.34 -9.12 2.68
C ALA A 832 -34.77 -9.77 3.95
N SER A 833 -35.41 -9.47 5.09
CA SER A 833 -35.17 -10.20 6.33
C SER A 833 -35.95 -11.49 6.31
N CYS A 834 -35.26 -12.62 6.16
CA CYS A 834 -35.90 -13.92 6.19
C CYS A 834 -34.89 -14.98 6.64
N ASP A 835 -35.29 -15.78 7.63
CA ASP A 835 -34.66 -17.06 7.92
C ASP A 835 -35.19 -18.08 6.91
N VAL A 836 -34.30 -18.52 6.01
CA VAL A 836 -34.64 -19.48 4.96
C VAL A 836 -35.01 -20.87 5.50
N THR A 837 -34.74 -21.13 6.78
CA THR A 837 -35.11 -22.38 7.47
C THR A 837 -36.48 -22.30 8.13
N ASP A 838 -37.13 -21.13 8.10
CA ASP A 838 -38.49 -20.91 8.59
C ASP A 838 -39.47 -20.91 7.40
N ARG A 839 -40.35 -21.92 7.36
CA ARG A 839 -41.35 -22.08 6.28
C ARG A 839 -42.29 -20.87 6.18
N GLY A 840 -42.71 -20.31 7.31
CA GLY A 840 -43.65 -19.19 7.34
C GLY A 840 -43.02 -17.92 6.78
N GLN A 841 -41.77 -17.63 7.16
CA GLN A 841 -41.04 -16.47 6.66
C GLN A 841 -40.72 -16.60 5.17
N LEU A 842 -40.17 -17.74 4.73
CA LEU A 842 -39.81 -17.95 3.34
C LEU A 842 -41.04 -18.00 2.44
N GLY A 843 -42.11 -18.70 2.86
CA GLY A 843 -43.38 -18.73 2.13
C GLY A 843 -44.07 -17.36 2.06
N GLY A 844 -43.97 -16.56 3.13
CA GLY A 844 -44.46 -15.18 3.13
C GLY A 844 -43.71 -14.29 2.14
N LEU A 845 -42.38 -14.47 2.01
CA LEU A 845 -41.55 -13.74 1.06
C LEU A 845 -41.89 -14.12 -0.39
N THR A 846 -41.97 -15.42 -0.70
CA THR A 846 -42.29 -15.88 -2.07
C THR A 846 -43.69 -15.42 -2.48
N ALA A 847 -44.69 -15.59 -1.61
CA ALA A 847 -46.06 -15.13 -1.88
C ALA A 847 -46.17 -13.60 -1.99
N ALA A 848 -45.30 -12.83 -1.32
CA ALA A 848 -45.27 -11.38 -1.48
C ALA A 848 -44.74 -10.96 -2.86
N LEU A 849 -43.70 -11.64 -3.36
CA LEU A 849 -43.15 -11.41 -4.70
C LEU A 849 -44.18 -11.79 -5.79
N GLU A 850 -44.82 -12.95 -5.65
CA GLU A 850 -45.87 -13.38 -6.59
C GLU A 850 -47.02 -12.37 -6.67
N ARG A 851 -47.48 -11.82 -5.54
CA ARG A 851 -48.51 -10.76 -5.53
C ARG A 851 -48.08 -9.47 -6.22
N GLN A 852 -46.78 -9.21 -6.33
CA GLN A 852 -46.22 -8.08 -7.08
C GLN A 852 -46.06 -8.39 -8.57
N GLY A 853 -46.43 -9.59 -9.02
CA GLY A 853 -46.22 -10.06 -10.40
C GLY A 853 -44.79 -10.52 -10.67
N GLU A 854 -43.96 -10.66 -9.64
CA GLU A 854 -42.55 -11.05 -9.73
C GLU A 854 -42.43 -12.57 -9.55
N ARG A 855 -42.15 -13.29 -10.64
CA ARG A 855 -41.89 -14.73 -10.60
C ARG A 855 -40.40 -14.99 -10.41
N ILE A 856 -40.04 -15.74 -9.36
CA ILE A 856 -38.67 -16.17 -9.11
C ILE A 856 -38.24 -17.15 -10.21
N ARG A 857 -37.31 -16.74 -11.08
CA ARG A 857 -36.76 -17.58 -12.16
C ARG A 857 -35.42 -18.20 -11.77
N THR A 858 -34.64 -17.50 -10.95
CA THR A 858 -33.31 -17.92 -10.52
C THR A 858 -33.25 -18.00 -9.00
N VAL A 859 -32.83 -19.16 -8.47
CA VAL A 859 -32.53 -19.35 -7.05
C VAL A 859 -31.04 -19.59 -6.89
N MET A 860 -30.40 -18.84 -5.99
CA MET A 860 -28.98 -18.96 -5.63
C MET A 860 -28.88 -19.18 -4.12
N HIS A 861 -28.61 -20.42 -3.72
CA HIS A 861 -28.59 -20.80 -2.32
C HIS A 861 -27.18 -20.84 -1.75
N LEU A 862 -26.74 -19.73 -1.14
CA LEU A 862 -25.41 -19.58 -0.51
C LEU A 862 -25.44 -19.67 1.01
N ALA A 863 -26.62 -19.84 1.62
CA ALA A 863 -26.73 -19.82 3.08
C ALA A 863 -25.96 -20.99 3.72
N GLY A 864 -25.18 -20.66 4.77
CA GLY A 864 -24.38 -21.60 5.54
C GLY A 864 -22.94 -21.14 5.69
N VAL A 865 -22.38 -21.34 6.87
CA VAL A 865 -20.99 -20.97 7.21
C VAL A 865 -20.30 -22.23 7.74
N PRO A 866 -19.05 -22.50 7.35
CA PRO A 866 -18.31 -23.62 7.93
C PRO A 866 -18.07 -23.40 9.42
N ASP A 867 -18.17 -24.48 10.19
CA ASP A 867 -17.83 -24.53 11.60
C ASP A 867 -17.03 -25.80 11.86
N GLY A 868 -15.87 -25.65 12.50
CA GLY A 868 -14.81 -26.65 12.54
C GLY A 868 -14.73 -27.36 13.89
N ARG A 869 -15.04 -28.65 13.92
CA ARG A 869 -14.90 -29.52 15.09
C ARG A 869 -14.64 -30.98 14.69
N ALA A 870 -13.80 -31.66 15.46
CA ALA A 870 -13.56 -33.09 15.28
C ALA A 870 -14.86 -33.88 15.47
N VAL A 871 -15.05 -34.93 14.67
CA VAL A 871 -16.22 -35.80 14.71
C VAL A 871 -16.38 -36.48 16.07
N ALA A 872 -15.28 -36.74 16.78
CA ALA A 872 -15.31 -37.29 18.14
C ALA A 872 -15.95 -36.36 19.19
N ASP A 873 -15.87 -35.05 18.95
CA ASP A 873 -16.30 -33.98 19.87
C ASP A 873 -17.57 -33.25 19.40
N LEU A 874 -18.02 -33.54 18.19
CA LEU A 874 -19.20 -32.92 17.58
C LEU A 874 -20.46 -33.41 18.29
N ASP A 875 -21.25 -32.49 18.85
CA ASP A 875 -22.56 -32.85 19.39
C ASP A 875 -23.68 -32.73 18.32
N PRO A 876 -24.84 -33.37 18.55
CA PRO A 876 -25.92 -33.36 17.57
C PRO A 876 -26.64 -32.02 17.40
N ASP A 877 -26.66 -31.15 18.41
CA ASP A 877 -27.23 -29.80 18.30
C ASP A 877 -26.34 -28.93 17.40
N GLU A 878 -25.02 -29.10 17.50
CA GLU A 878 -24.03 -28.49 16.62
C GLU A 878 -24.15 -29.02 15.20
N LEU A 879 -24.29 -30.34 15.01
CA LEU A 879 -24.56 -30.95 13.70
C LEU A 879 -25.82 -30.34 13.06
N ALA A 880 -26.91 -30.27 13.82
CA ALA A 880 -28.17 -29.66 13.37
C ALA A 880 -27.96 -28.19 13.02
N ARG A 881 -27.35 -27.39 13.89
CA ARG A 881 -27.13 -25.95 13.69
C ARG A 881 -26.30 -25.66 12.43
N VAL A 882 -25.22 -26.40 12.20
CA VAL A 882 -24.30 -26.16 11.06
C VAL A 882 -24.94 -26.55 9.73
N THR A 883 -25.73 -27.62 9.72
CA THR A 883 -26.35 -28.16 8.49
C THR A 883 -27.65 -27.46 8.14
N ARG A 884 -28.42 -26.97 9.12
CA ARG A 884 -29.80 -26.48 8.97
C ARG A 884 -30.03 -25.57 7.76
N ALA A 885 -29.13 -24.62 7.52
CA ALA A 885 -29.25 -23.70 6.40
C ALA A 885 -29.17 -24.41 5.03
N LYS A 886 -28.27 -25.38 4.92
CA LYS A 886 -28.01 -26.17 3.69
C LYS A 886 -28.96 -27.37 3.54
N THR A 887 -29.60 -27.80 4.61
CA THR A 887 -30.58 -28.90 4.58
C THR A 887 -32.00 -28.33 4.46
N VAL A 888 -32.55 -27.87 5.58
CA VAL A 888 -33.92 -27.33 5.68
C VAL A 888 -34.12 -26.16 4.72
N GLY A 889 -33.16 -25.22 4.65
CA GLY A 889 -33.28 -24.07 3.76
C GLY A 889 -33.36 -24.45 2.28
N ALA A 890 -32.51 -25.37 1.84
CA ALA A 890 -32.50 -25.84 0.45
C ALA A 890 -33.78 -26.63 0.10
N ARG A 891 -34.28 -27.47 1.01
CA ARG A 891 -35.55 -28.19 0.82
C ARG A 891 -36.73 -27.21 0.74
N LEU A 892 -36.82 -26.24 1.63
CA LEU A 892 -37.92 -25.27 1.59
C LEU A 892 -37.88 -24.44 0.30
N LEU A 893 -36.70 -24.12 -0.23
CA LEU A 893 -36.56 -23.50 -1.55
C LEU A 893 -36.98 -24.44 -2.69
N ASP A 894 -36.65 -25.73 -2.62
CA ASP A 894 -37.10 -26.75 -3.59
C ASP A 894 -38.64 -26.81 -3.65
N GLU A 895 -39.28 -26.80 -2.49
CA GLU A 895 -40.75 -26.86 -2.34
C GLU A 895 -41.47 -25.56 -2.72
N LEU A 896 -40.91 -24.40 -2.35
CA LEU A 896 -41.56 -23.09 -2.54
C LEU A 896 -41.20 -22.41 -3.87
N CYS A 897 -40.15 -22.86 -4.54
CA CYS A 897 -39.73 -22.38 -5.86
C CYS A 897 -39.59 -23.56 -6.85
N PRO A 898 -40.63 -24.39 -7.05
CA PRO A 898 -40.52 -25.60 -7.86
C PRO A 898 -40.24 -25.28 -9.34
N ASP A 899 -40.77 -24.16 -9.83
CA ASP A 899 -40.71 -23.74 -11.23
C ASP A 899 -39.55 -22.79 -11.56
N ALA A 900 -38.54 -22.70 -10.69
CA ALA A 900 -37.31 -21.96 -10.96
C ALA A 900 -36.58 -22.59 -12.15
N GLU A 901 -36.26 -21.76 -13.15
CA GLU A 901 -35.57 -22.16 -14.38
C GLU A 901 -34.08 -22.37 -14.14
N THR A 902 -33.54 -21.73 -13.10
CA THR A 902 -32.17 -21.92 -12.63
C THR A 902 -32.18 -22.07 -11.11
N PHE A 903 -31.59 -23.15 -10.60
CA PHE A 903 -31.57 -23.46 -9.16
C PHE A 903 -30.16 -23.88 -8.76
N VAL A 904 -29.38 -22.95 -8.21
CA VAL A 904 -27.96 -23.16 -7.90
C VAL A 904 -27.77 -23.34 -6.40
N LEU A 905 -27.15 -24.46 -6.04
CA LEU A 905 -26.80 -24.79 -4.67
C LEU A 905 -25.30 -24.59 -4.48
N PHE A 906 -24.91 -23.71 -3.57
CA PHE A 906 -23.49 -23.53 -3.23
C PHE A 906 -23.09 -24.58 -2.20
N SER A 907 -22.58 -25.69 -2.72
CA SER A 907 -21.99 -26.78 -1.95
C SER A 907 -20.51 -26.51 -1.65
N SER A 908 -19.79 -27.49 -1.12
CA SER A 908 -18.37 -27.41 -0.79
C SER A 908 -17.65 -28.71 -1.11
N ASN A 909 -16.38 -28.60 -1.49
CA ASN A 909 -15.51 -29.76 -1.66
C ASN A 909 -15.33 -30.63 -0.40
N ALA A 910 -15.59 -30.07 0.79
CA ALA A 910 -15.70 -30.85 2.02
C ALA A 910 -16.79 -31.95 1.90
N GLY A 911 -17.89 -31.67 1.18
CA GLY A 911 -18.93 -32.63 0.83
C GLY A 911 -18.59 -33.55 -0.35
N VAL A 912 -17.42 -33.40 -1.00
CA VAL A 912 -17.00 -34.22 -2.15
C VAL A 912 -15.89 -35.20 -1.78
N TRP A 913 -14.86 -34.77 -1.07
CA TRP A 913 -13.75 -35.65 -0.67
C TRP A 913 -13.47 -35.65 0.83
N GLY A 914 -14.23 -34.87 1.61
CA GLY A 914 -14.02 -34.74 3.05
C GLY A 914 -12.95 -33.70 3.40
N SER A 915 -13.11 -33.04 4.53
CA SER A 915 -12.05 -32.22 5.14
C SER A 915 -12.09 -32.43 6.64
N GLY A 916 -10.93 -32.70 7.24
CA GLY A 916 -10.83 -32.85 8.69
C GLY A 916 -11.43 -31.65 9.41
N LEU A 917 -12.07 -31.92 10.54
CA LEU A 917 -12.83 -31.02 11.39
C LEU A 917 -14.13 -30.48 10.76
N LEU A 918 -14.48 -30.86 9.53
CA LEU A 918 -15.66 -30.32 8.83
C LEU A 918 -16.77 -31.37 8.67
N GLY A 919 -16.94 -32.28 9.63
CA GLY A 919 -17.92 -33.39 9.55
C GLY A 919 -19.36 -32.92 9.32
N ALA A 920 -19.86 -32.00 10.17
CA ALA A 920 -21.20 -31.44 10.03
C ALA A 920 -21.36 -30.64 8.73
N TYR A 921 -20.37 -29.83 8.38
CA TYR A 921 -20.40 -29.05 7.15
C TYR A 921 -20.39 -29.95 5.90
N ALA A 922 -19.59 -31.01 5.89
CA ALA A 922 -19.55 -31.99 4.81
C ALA A 922 -20.89 -32.72 4.64
N ALA A 923 -21.57 -33.07 5.75
CA ALA A 923 -22.91 -33.66 5.72
C ALA A 923 -23.92 -32.73 5.02
N GLY A 924 -23.98 -31.46 5.43
CA GLY A 924 -24.91 -30.49 4.83
C GLY A 924 -24.64 -30.20 3.36
N ASN A 925 -23.38 -30.25 2.91
CA ASN A 925 -23.04 -30.06 1.50
C ASN A 925 -23.33 -31.32 0.66
N ALA A 926 -23.14 -32.52 1.20
CA ALA A 926 -23.54 -33.76 0.52
C ALA A 926 -25.07 -33.84 0.32
N HIS A 927 -25.85 -33.32 1.27
CA HIS A 927 -27.29 -33.12 1.11
C HIS A 927 -27.63 -32.22 -0.10
N LEU A 928 -26.91 -31.09 -0.27
CA LEU A 928 -27.13 -30.20 -1.42
C LEU A 928 -26.85 -30.90 -2.76
N ASP A 929 -25.76 -31.67 -2.84
CA ASP A 929 -25.39 -32.41 -4.04
C ASP A 929 -26.48 -33.44 -4.41
N ALA A 930 -26.97 -34.20 -3.44
CA ALA A 930 -28.07 -35.14 -3.65
C ALA A 930 -29.40 -34.46 -3.98
N LEU A 931 -29.69 -33.28 -3.40
CA LEU A 931 -30.88 -32.51 -3.73
C LEU A 931 -30.86 -32.04 -5.20
N ALA A 932 -29.69 -31.66 -5.71
CA ALA A 932 -29.54 -31.31 -7.13
C ALA A 932 -29.85 -32.51 -8.05
N HIS A 933 -29.32 -33.69 -7.75
CA HIS A 933 -29.67 -34.92 -8.47
C HIS A 933 -31.17 -35.23 -8.38
N ARG A 934 -31.76 -35.14 -7.18
CA ARG A 934 -33.19 -35.38 -6.97
C ARG A 934 -34.07 -34.41 -7.77
N ARG A 935 -33.70 -33.14 -7.89
CA ARG A 935 -34.41 -32.18 -8.76
C ARG A 935 -34.28 -32.54 -10.23
N ARG A 936 -33.08 -32.92 -10.68
CA ARG A 936 -32.83 -33.32 -12.08
C ARG A 936 -33.56 -34.59 -12.48
N ALA A 937 -33.63 -35.58 -11.61
CA ALA A 937 -34.44 -36.79 -11.81
C ALA A 937 -35.94 -36.48 -11.96
N ARG A 938 -36.43 -35.38 -11.35
CA ARG A 938 -37.80 -34.85 -11.52
C ARG A 938 -37.97 -33.96 -12.77
N GLY A 939 -36.93 -33.82 -13.60
CA GLY A 939 -36.93 -32.94 -14.77
C GLY A 939 -36.79 -31.44 -14.46
N GLN A 940 -36.49 -31.08 -13.22
CA GLN A 940 -36.33 -29.69 -12.78
C GLN A 940 -34.86 -29.24 -12.89
N ALA A 941 -34.65 -27.94 -13.09
CA ALA A 941 -33.30 -27.37 -13.10
C ALA A 941 -32.65 -27.46 -11.71
N ALA A 942 -31.39 -27.88 -11.67
CA ALA A 942 -30.52 -27.77 -10.50
C ALA A 942 -29.03 -27.88 -10.86
N THR A 943 -28.19 -27.09 -10.21
CA THR A 943 -26.74 -27.19 -10.30
C THR A 943 -26.15 -27.03 -8.90
N SER A 944 -25.54 -28.07 -8.36
CA SER A 944 -24.72 -27.99 -7.15
C SER A 944 -23.27 -27.72 -7.53
N VAL A 945 -22.72 -26.63 -6.99
CA VAL A 945 -21.30 -26.31 -7.16
C VAL A 945 -20.58 -26.51 -5.86
N ALA A 946 -19.73 -27.54 -5.79
CA ALA A 946 -18.86 -27.80 -4.66
C ALA A 946 -17.63 -26.89 -4.73
N TRP A 947 -17.63 -25.84 -3.91
CA TRP A 947 -16.57 -24.83 -3.93
C TRP A 947 -15.34 -25.23 -3.12
N GLY A 948 -14.16 -24.93 -3.68
CA GLY A 948 -12.91 -24.77 -2.94
C GLY A 948 -12.82 -23.42 -2.23
N ALA A 949 -11.66 -23.12 -1.65
CA ALA A 949 -11.45 -21.86 -0.93
C ALA A 949 -11.48 -20.63 -1.88
N TRP A 950 -12.09 -19.53 -1.44
CA TRP A 950 -12.11 -18.24 -2.15
C TRP A 950 -11.12 -17.29 -1.47
N ALA A 951 -10.42 -16.46 -2.26
CA ALA A 951 -9.39 -15.54 -1.77
C ALA A 951 -9.97 -14.31 -1.06
N ASP A 952 -11.20 -13.91 -1.40
CA ASP A 952 -11.98 -12.89 -0.71
C ASP A 952 -13.31 -13.51 -0.26
N GLY A 953 -13.76 -13.16 0.95
CA GLY A 953 -15.11 -13.47 1.42
C GLY A 953 -15.22 -14.41 2.62
N GLY A 954 -14.24 -14.41 3.53
CA GLY A 954 -14.37 -15.06 4.85
C GLY A 954 -14.09 -16.56 4.88
N MET A 955 -14.03 -17.25 3.73
CA MET A 955 -13.80 -18.70 3.69
C MET A 955 -12.33 -19.13 3.84
N ALA A 956 -11.37 -18.26 3.51
CA ALA A 956 -9.93 -18.56 3.61
C ALA A 956 -9.20 -17.76 4.71
N ASP A 957 -9.87 -16.80 5.35
CA ASP A 957 -9.22 -15.74 6.14
C ASP A 957 -8.60 -16.25 7.46
N ALA A 958 -9.07 -17.39 7.99
CA ALA A 958 -8.59 -17.95 9.25
C ALA A 958 -7.32 -18.83 9.13
N ASP A 959 -7.05 -19.47 7.98
CA ASP A 959 -5.87 -20.34 7.78
C ASP A 959 -5.43 -20.43 6.31
N LEU A 960 -5.31 -19.27 5.65
CA LEU A 960 -4.79 -19.17 4.29
C LEU A 960 -3.42 -19.88 4.12
N PRO A 961 -2.44 -19.73 5.03
CA PRO A 961 -1.17 -20.45 4.92
C PRO A 961 -1.31 -21.97 5.03
N GLY A 962 -2.21 -22.49 5.87
CA GLY A 962 -2.44 -23.92 6.04
C GLY A 962 -3.12 -24.56 4.84
N LEU A 963 -4.10 -23.89 4.24
CA LEU A 963 -4.73 -24.33 2.99
C LEU A 963 -3.70 -24.48 1.86
N ILE A 964 -2.88 -23.44 1.65
CA ILE A 964 -1.82 -23.46 0.64
C ILE A 964 -0.80 -24.56 0.96
N ARG A 965 -0.48 -24.77 2.25
CA ARG A 965 0.42 -25.86 2.67
C ARG A 965 -0.10 -27.25 2.36
N ARG A 966 -1.42 -27.43 2.31
CA ARG A 966 -2.10 -28.68 1.95
C ARG A 966 -2.40 -28.79 0.45
N GLY A 967 -1.95 -27.84 -0.37
CA GLY A 967 -2.17 -27.85 -1.83
C GLY A 967 -3.50 -27.25 -2.29
N LEU A 968 -4.29 -26.67 -1.39
CA LEU A 968 -5.52 -25.95 -1.74
C LEU A 968 -5.21 -24.45 -1.89
N ARG A 969 -5.39 -23.90 -3.09
CA ARG A 969 -5.08 -22.49 -3.37
C ARG A 969 -6.39 -21.69 -3.43
N PRO A 970 -6.49 -20.56 -2.72
CA PRO A 970 -7.70 -19.76 -2.79
C PRO A 970 -7.91 -19.11 -4.16
N MET A 971 -9.14 -19.17 -4.64
CA MET A 971 -9.54 -18.69 -5.96
C MET A 971 -9.98 -17.23 -5.88
N ALA A 972 -9.49 -16.42 -6.81
CA ALA A 972 -9.96 -15.04 -6.96
C ALA A 972 -11.46 -15.03 -7.34
N PRO A 973 -12.32 -14.19 -6.73
CA PRO A 973 -13.76 -14.16 -6.98
C PRO A 973 -14.13 -14.06 -8.46
N ASP A 974 -13.50 -13.17 -9.24
CA ASP A 974 -13.81 -13.01 -10.67
C ASP A 974 -13.52 -14.27 -11.50
N LYS A 975 -12.54 -15.08 -11.08
CA LYS A 975 -12.24 -16.36 -11.75
C LYS A 975 -13.21 -17.45 -11.31
N ALA A 976 -13.58 -17.48 -10.03
CA ALA A 976 -14.58 -18.41 -9.52
C ALA A 976 -15.96 -18.16 -10.15
N LEU A 977 -16.35 -16.90 -10.35
CA LEU A 977 -17.59 -16.53 -11.06
C LEU A 977 -17.57 -16.93 -12.53
N ARG A 978 -16.42 -16.86 -13.21
CA ARG A 978 -16.26 -17.44 -14.56
C ARG A 978 -16.45 -18.95 -14.56
N ALA A 979 -15.95 -19.63 -13.54
CA ALA A 979 -16.14 -21.08 -13.38
C ALA A 979 -17.61 -21.43 -13.11
N LEU A 980 -18.33 -20.60 -12.32
CA LEU A 980 -19.78 -20.70 -12.13
C LEU A 980 -20.53 -20.53 -13.46
N GLN A 981 -20.18 -19.50 -14.24
CA GLN A 981 -20.78 -19.29 -15.56
C GLN A 981 -20.59 -20.53 -16.44
N GLN A 982 -19.38 -21.09 -16.50
CA GLN A 982 -19.13 -22.34 -17.22
C GLN A 982 -19.99 -23.49 -16.71
N ALA A 983 -20.25 -23.60 -15.39
CA ALA A 983 -21.10 -24.66 -14.86
C ALA A 983 -22.56 -24.53 -15.31
N LEU A 984 -23.04 -23.28 -15.40
CA LEU A 984 -24.39 -22.97 -15.88
C LEU A 984 -24.51 -23.19 -17.40
N ASP A 985 -23.51 -22.77 -18.18
CA ASP A 985 -23.44 -22.98 -19.63
C ASP A 985 -23.48 -24.49 -19.97
N GLN A 986 -22.76 -25.31 -19.20
CA GLN A 986 -22.70 -26.76 -19.37
C GLN A 986 -23.92 -27.49 -18.77
N ARG A 987 -24.76 -26.78 -18.02
CA ARG A 987 -25.90 -27.32 -17.27
C ARG A 987 -25.52 -28.46 -16.32
N ASP A 988 -24.35 -28.36 -15.69
CA ASP A 988 -23.85 -29.37 -14.76
C ASP A 988 -24.89 -29.66 -13.65
N VAL A 989 -25.04 -30.93 -13.26
CA VAL A 989 -25.84 -31.31 -12.10
C VAL A 989 -25.03 -31.09 -10.83
N CYS A 990 -23.84 -31.69 -10.74
CA CYS A 990 -22.90 -31.52 -9.66
C CYS A 990 -21.48 -31.33 -10.22
N VAL A 991 -20.83 -30.23 -9.86
CA VAL A 991 -19.44 -29.94 -10.28
C VAL A 991 -18.64 -29.42 -9.09
N SER A 992 -17.40 -29.89 -8.97
CA SER A 992 -16.42 -29.39 -8.00
C SER A 992 -15.53 -28.36 -8.69
N ILE A 993 -15.33 -27.21 -8.04
CA ILE A 993 -14.50 -26.13 -8.56
C ILE A 993 -13.44 -25.77 -7.52
N ALA A 994 -12.17 -26.06 -7.81
CA ALA A 994 -11.04 -25.68 -6.96
C ALA A 994 -9.71 -25.56 -7.71
N ASP A 995 -8.89 -24.58 -7.30
CA ASP A 995 -7.46 -24.53 -7.64
C ASP A 995 -6.69 -25.45 -6.68
N VAL A 996 -6.46 -26.69 -7.13
CA VAL A 996 -5.76 -27.72 -6.35
C VAL A 996 -4.41 -28.03 -6.98
N ASP A 997 -3.38 -28.05 -6.14
CA ASP A 997 -2.10 -28.68 -6.42
C ASP A 997 -2.19 -30.17 -6.07
N TRP A 998 -2.59 -31.00 -7.03
CA TRP A 998 -2.87 -32.42 -6.78
C TRP A 998 -1.66 -33.21 -6.27
N ASN A 999 -0.45 -32.89 -6.73
CA ASN A 999 0.80 -33.45 -6.21
C ASN A 999 0.94 -33.22 -4.70
N ARG A 1000 0.68 -31.98 -4.26
CA ARG A 1000 0.82 -31.60 -2.86
C ARG A 1000 -0.36 -32.08 -2.00
N PHE A 1001 -1.57 -32.01 -2.54
CA PHE A 1001 -2.79 -32.43 -1.87
C PHE A 1001 -2.81 -33.92 -1.58
N ALA A 1002 -2.41 -34.74 -2.57
CA ALA A 1002 -2.36 -36.20 -2.43
C ALA A 1002 -1.50 -36.65 -1.24
N VAL A 1003 -0.31 -36.07 -1.05
CA VAL A 1003 0.62 -36.45 0.03
C VAL A 1003 -0.05 -36.41 1.42
N GLY A 1004 -0.77 -35.34 1.73
CA GLY A 1004 -1.45 -35.23 3.02
C GLY A 1004 -2.74 -36.04 3.08
N PHE A 1005 -3.50 -36.07 1.98
CA PHE A 1005 -4.79 -36.74 1.92
C PHE A 1005 -4.66 -38.27 2.01
N THR A 1006 -3.63 -38.86 1.42
CA THR A 1006 -3.39 -40.32 1.43
C THR A 1006 -2.39 -40.77 2.50
N ALA A 1007 -1.93 -39.88 3.39
CA ALA A 1007 -0.87 -40.18 4.36
C ALA A 1007 -1.23 -41.32 5.32
N ALA A 1008 -2.49 -41.40 5.76
CA ALA A 1008 -2.94 -42.38 6.75
C ALA A 1008 -3.49 -43.68 6.12
N ARG A 1009 -3.91 -43.64 4.86
CA ARG A 1009 -4.43 -44.79 4.10
C ARG A 1009 -4.54 -44.47 2.60
N PRO A 1010 -4.51 -45.49 1.71
CA PRO A 1010 -4.89 -45.33 0.32
C PRO A 1010 -6.29 -44.71 0.17
N ARG A 1011 -6.45 -43.85 -0.84
CA ARG A 1011 -7.73 -43.21 -1.16
C ARG A 1011 -7.94 -43.18 -2.67
N PRO A 1012 -8.49 -44.26 -3.25
CA PRO A 1012 -8.68 -44.41 -4.70
C PRO A 1012 -9.45 -43.28 -5.39
N LEU A 1013 -10.26 -42.52 -4.64
CA LEU A 1013 -11.03 -41.39 -5.13
C LEU A 1013 -10.23 -40.42 -6.03
N ILE A 1014 -8.97 -40.11 -5.69
CA ILE A 1014 -8.16 -39.10 -6.40
C ILE A 1014 -7.05 -39.68 -7.29
N GLU A 1015 -6.95 -41.01 -7.39
CA GLU A 1015 -5.84 -41.68 -8.08
C GLU A 1015 -5.79 -41.35 -9.57
N ASP A 1016 -6.95 -41.16 -10.20
CA ASP A 1016 -7.08 -40.91 -11.64
C ASP A 1016 -6.82 -39.44 -12.05
N LEU A 1017 -6.49 -38.55 -11.12
CA LEU A 1017 -6.25 -37.14 -11.45
C LEU A 1017 -4.86 -36.94 -12.07
N PRO A 1018 -4.73 -36.14 -13.16
CA PRO A 1018 -3.44 -35.82 -13.72
C PRO A 1018 -2.53 -35.15 -12.67
N ASP A 1019 -1.23 -35.45 -12.73
CA ASP A 1019 -0.22 -34.91 -11.83
C ASP A 1019 -0.27 -35.45 -10.38
N THR A 1020 -0.96 -36.55 -10.07
CA THR A 1020 -0.70 -37.31 -8.84
C THR A 1020 0.47 -38.26 -9.07
N VAL A 1021 1.71 -37.81 -8.82
CA VAL A 1021 2.86 -38.74 -8.92
C VAL A 1021 2.71 -39.78 -7.82
N HIS A 1022 2.43 -41.04 -8.20
CA HIS A 1022 2.42 -42.20 -7.32
C HIS A 1022 3.75 -42.30 -6.56
N ARG A 1023 3.81 -41.73 -5.36
CA ARG A 1023 4.79 -42.12 -4.36
C ARG A 1023 4.11 -43.13 -3.47
N LEU A 1024 4.35 -44.39 -3.78
CA LEU A 1024 4.20 -45.48 -2.81
C LEU A 1024 4.84 -45.05 -1.49
N PRO A 1025 4.27 -45.39 -0.32
CA PRO A 1025 4.91 -45.14 0.96
C PRO A 1025 6.32 -45.72 0.91
N ALA A 1026 7.33 -44.92 1.25
CA ALA A 1026 8.63 -45.48 1.58
C ALA A 1026 8.45 -46.28 2.87
N ASP A 1027 8.92 -47.53 2.86
CA ASP A 1027 8.97 -48.46 4.00
C ASP A 1027 9.38 -47.79 5.33
#